data_AF-A0A1Q2HRS2-F1
#
_entry.id   AF-A0A1Q2HRS2-F1
#
_cell.length_a   1.000
_cell.length_b   1.000
_cell.length_c   1.000
_cell.angle_alpha   90.00
_cell.angle_beta   90.00
_cell.angle_gamma   90.00
#
_symmetry.space_group_name_H-M   'P 1'
#
loop_
_entity.id
_entity.type
_entity.pdbx_description
1 polymer ?
#
loop_
_entity_poly.entity_id
_entity_poly.type
_entity_poly.pdbx_seq_one_letter_code
_entity_poly.pdbx_strand_id
1 'polypeptide(L)'
;MKKQSAGFIFFISFFFWVLPAGGLADNWWSDSGSGHKWTTPANWGQNSVPICSEDISIDVQAGSASPVTEPGDELCCNAFKFKNGKMQLNSASLQINGWGGAGSWAGGTAELVLSDSTLNAAGKFYIGNSQTGRMIVKNGSSVRIRSTFWIARSENDAQASGHLFIADSAVEVNWLRVDNSQLSSGRINIAGGSLTINADQQNLANQLKAEGFITAYGGHPLAEVQVRLENGKTIIDTSINTFPSDLNADFAVNLEDFSDLGECWLADYDNDNFSETADLEASGSITAQDLKQLAESWLSLKSDVEITLDKDNQLHQISPYLNGTCVNTCYDNDQRWSDGIIPQRISELGAEVLRYPDTAKAGWHWQECPGAPVWRDSWETDPDSFYYFEDKSVCQSEHTMDIDDYRYWCYVLDAEPFITINFQSGWRYNRIQDSLDETLALVQHCKNSSYNIKYWRIGNEPFDMTAQELADIVNMFVPAMKQIDPTIEIIVNTSNHFNTPYSAPRWDEFFELAGHNVDYADLHCYWRWGDKDSPAEDLATWENFINDVPITAEHTQWAGEHLPYNQEINNFRSRYSEYGIDVIISEWNAGPLWNRIERSHYQAALIQSEMMMQFIKGNVFMATRWPGSWAAVQGDRAFIDPDTLQPRPVLKAMKFFNNVLGKMLLESDSSDSALPCISAFSEDESKLFNVLLNKTASEKKVLIENSSPIQSANVKLLKAQDGDVSRDSSSLQTAEILQAANSVYYSLPPYSLALCEIQM
;
A
#
# COMPACT_ATOMS: atom_id res chain seq x y z
N MET A 1 -60.55 16.97 25.86
CA MET A 1 -61.90 17.08 25.25
C MET A 1 -61.99 16.10 24.08
N LYS A 2 -62.95 15.16 24.16
CA LYS A 2 -63.67 14.41 23.09
C LYS A 2 -62.91 13.98 21.81
N LYS A 3 -62.71 12.67 21.59
CA LYS A 3 -63.49 11.73 20.71
C LYS A 3 -62.90 11.67 19.28
N GLN A 4 -62.75 10.55 18.56
CA GLN A 4 -63.33 9.19 18.55
C GLN A 4 -62.42 8.29 17.65
N SER A 5 -61.97 7.08 18.06
CA SER A 5 -62.41 5.70 17.63
C SER A 5 -62.39 5.41 16.10
N ALA A 6 -61.99 4.26 15.56
CA ALA A 6 -61.50 2.96 16.05
C ALA A 6 -60.98 2.11 14.86
N GLY A 7 -60.19 1.07 15.13
CA GLY A 7 -59.85 0.01 14.17
C GLY A 7 -58.94 -1.07 14.78
N PHE A 8 -59.54 -2.10 15.38
CA PHE A 8 -58.91 -3.28 15.98
C PHE A 8 -58.55 -4.31 14.90
N ILE A 9 -57.32 -4.86 14.90
CA ILE A 9 -57.03 -6.22 14.40
C ILE A 9 -55.99 -6.89 15.32
N PHE A 10 -56.36 -8.06 15.82
CA PHE A 10 -55.57 -9.00 16.62
C PHE A 10 -54.40 -9.60 15.80
N PHE A 11 -53.20 -9.68 16.35
CA PHE A 11 -52.19 -10.66 15.94
C PHE A 11 -52.02 -11.71 17.03
N ILE A 12 -52.44 -12.94 16.71
CA ILE A 12 -52.22 -14.15 17.49
C ILE A 12 -50.88 -14.75 17.06
N SER A 13 -50.03 -15.02 18.04
CA SER A 13 -48.76 -15.72 17.92
C SER A 13 -48.98 -17.17 17.48
N PHE A 14 -48.34 -17.59 16.38
CA PHE A 14 -48.16 -19.00 16.04
C PHE A 14 -46.67 -19.31 15.89
N PHE A 15 -46.19 -20.14 16.83
CA PHE A 15 -44.97 -20.92 16.69
C PHE A 15 -45.10 -21.82 15.46
N PHE A 16 -44.24 -21.65 14.46
CA PHE A 16 -44.05 -22.64 13.41
C PHE A 16 -42.69 -23.31 13.57
N TRP A 17 -42.76 -24.62 13.79
CA TRP A 17 -41.65 -25.54 13.64
C TRP A 17 -41.09 -25.46 12.23
N VAL A 18 -39.84 -25.04 12.08
CA VAL A 18 -39.07 -25.25 10.85
C VAL A 18 -38.59 -26.70 10.88
N LEU A 19 -39.26 -27.55 10.09
CA LEU A 19 -38.68 -28.83 9.67
C LEU A 19 -37.45 -28.52 8.80
N PRO A 20 -36.35 -29.27 8.90
CA PRO A 20 -35.29 -29.20 7.92
C PRO A 20 -35.82 -29.81 6.63
N ALA A 21 -36.10 -28.98 5.63
CA ALA A 21 -36.16 -29.43 4.25
C ALA A 21 -34.72 -29.72 3.79
N GLY A 22 -34.16 -30.83 4.29
CA GLY A 22 -33.06 -31.51 3.61
C GLY A 22 -33.61 -32.13 2.33
N GLY A 23 -33.87 -31.29 1.33
CA GLY A 23 -33.99 -31.76 -0.04
C GLY A 23 -32.61 -32.18 -0.49
N LEU A 24 -32.34 -33.48 -0.46
CA LEU A 24 -31.27 -34.05 -1.29
C LEU A 24 -31.54 -33.56 -2.72
N ALA A 25 -30.62 -32.78 -3.26
CA ALA A 25 -30.63 -32.46 -4.67
C ALA A 25 -30.42 -33.77 -5.43
N ASP A 26 -31.50 -34.32 -5.99
CA ASP A 26 -31.43 -35.51 -6.82
C ASP A 26 -30.53 -35.20 -8.03
N ASN A 27 -29.45 -35.96 -8.18
CA ASN A 27 -28.66 -36.03 -9.41
C ASN A 27 -29.52 -36.67 -10.51
N TRP A 28 -30.10 -35.88 -11.40
CA TRP A 28 -30.82 -36.40 -12.58
C TRP A 28 -29.92 -36.31 -13.82
N TRP A 29 -29.55 -37.45 -14.42
CA TRP A 29 -30.11 -37.93 -15.71
C TRP A 29 -29.51 -39.27 -16.21
N SER A 30 -30.25 -39.86 -17.16
CA SER A 30 -30.41 -41.28 -17.51
C SER A 30 -29.16 -42.13 -17.73
N ASP A 31 -29.09 -43.15 -16.91
CA ASP A 31 -28.17 -44.27 -16.97
C ASP A 31 -28.82 -45.43 -17.74
N SER A 32 -28.37 -45.67 -18.96
CA SER A 32 -28.89 -46.76 -19.82
C SER A 32 -27.80 -47.73 -20.31
N GLY A 33 -26.60 -47.65 -19.75
CA GLY A 33 -25.48 -48.55 -20.05
C GLY A 33 -25.27 -49.57 -18.93
N SER A 34 -24.83 -50.78 -19.27
CA SER A 34 -24.69 -51.89 -18.31
C SER A 34 -23.52 -51.76 -17.32
N GLY A 35 -22.70 -50.70 -17.39
CA GLY A 35 -21.45 -50.58 -16.63
C GLY A 35 -21.30 -49.37 -15.70
N HIS A 36 -22.16 -48.34 -15.80
CA HIS A 36 -22.07 -47.06 -15.04
C HIS A 36 -20.66 -46.45 -14.98
N LYS A 37 -19.80 -46.67 -15.98
CA LYS A 37 -18.39 -46.29 -15.90
C LYS A 37 -18.24 -44.78 -16.09
N TRP A 38 -17.48 -44.16 -15.19
CA TRP A 38 -17.12 -42.73 -15.17
C TRP A 38 -18.27 -41.74 -14.90
N THR A 39 -19.39 -42.22 -14.35
CA THR A 39 -20.53 -41.38 -13.93
C THR A 39 -20.44 -40.91 -12.48
N THR A 40 -19.50 -41.42 -11.67
CA THR A 40 -19.34 -41.03 -10.26
C THR A 40 -17.86 -40.92 -9.87
N PRO A 41 -17.49 -40.11 -8.87
CA PRO A 41 -16.10 -40.04 -8.41
C PRO A 41 -15.48 -41.39 -8.05
N ALA A 42 -16.29 -42.34 -7.57
CA ALA A 42 -15.85 -43.67 -7.16
C ALA A 42 -15.36 -44.56 -8.33
N ASN A 43 -15.64 -44.19 -9.58
CA ASN A 43 -15.22 -44.97 -10.75
C ASN A 43 -14.31 -44.19 -11.71
N TRP A 44 -13.80 -43.02 -11.33
CA TRP A 44 -12.82 -42.23 -12.10
C TRP A 44 -11.38 -42.79 -12.04
N GLY A 45 -11.21 -44.12 -12.02
CA GLY A 45 -9.90 -44.80 -11.92
C GLY A 45 -9.87 -46.22 -12.52
N GLN A 46 -8.69 -46.84 -12.49
CA GLN A 46 -8.29 -48.07 -13.22
C GLN A 46 -9.35 -49.18 -13.34
N ASN A 47 -9.36 -49.86 -14.50
CA ASN A 47 -10.24 -50.98 -14.92
C ASN A 47 -11.72 -50.62 -15.15
N SER A 48 -12.09 -49.36 -14.97
CA SER A 48 -13.45 -48.86 -15.23
C SER A 48 -13.48 -47.87 -16.39
N VAL A 49 -12.67 -48.06 -17.44
CA VAL A 49 -12.75 -47.23 -18.65
C VAL A 49 -14.06 -47.52 -19.42
N PRO A 50 -14.75 -46.47 -19.90
CA PRO A 50 -15.95 -46.63 -20.70
C PRO A 50 -15.68 -47.38 -22.01
N ILE A 51 -16.70 -48.11 -22.50
CA ILE A 51 -16.68 -48.75 -23.81
C ILE A 51 -17.60 -48.06 -24.81
N CYS A 52 -17.35 -48.29 -26.10
CA CYS A 52 -17.97 -47.60 -27.23
C CYS A 52 -19.50 -47.54 -27.30
N SER A 53 -20.21 -48.38 -26.53
CA SER A 53 -21.67 -48.40 -26.43
C SER A 53 -22.23 -47.57 -25.27
N GLU A 54 -21.38 -47.04 -24.39
CA GLU A 54 -21.78 -46.34 -23.18
C GLU A 54 -21.88 -44.82 -23.41
N ASP A 55 -22.85 -44.17 -22.78
CA ASP A 55 -22.92 -42.72 -22.71
C ASP A 55 -22.30 -42.25 -21.38
N ILE A 56 -21.30 -41.38 -21.46
CA ILE A 56 -20.59 -40.82 -20.30
C ILE A 56 -21.21 -39.48 -19.92
N SER A 57 -21.42 -39.26 -18.62
CA SER A 57 -21.77 -37.96 -18.04
C SER A 57 -20.97 -37.67 -16.78
N ILE A 58 -20.22 -36.58 -16.78
CA ILE A 58 -19.33 -36.14 -15.69
C ILE A 58 -19.83 -34.80 -15.15
N ASP A 59 -20.06 -34.73 -13.84
CA ASP A 59 -20.41 -33.51 -13.10
C ASP A 59 -19.62 -33.50 -11.78
N VAL A 60 -18.45 -32.84 -11.78
CA VAL A 60 -17.56 -32.77 -10.61
C VAL A 60 -18.09 -31.75 -9.61
N GLN A 61 -18.36 -32.20 -8.39
CA GLN A 61 -18.78 -31.33 -7.29
C GLN A 61 -17.59 -30.54 -6.73
N ALA A 62 -17.86 -29.35 -6.18
CA ALA A 62 -16.86 -28.52 -5.53
C ALA A 62 -16.10 -29.32 -4.44
N GLY A 63 -14.76 -29.28 -4.48
CA GLY A 63 -13.90 -30.00 -3.53
C GLY A 63 -13.67 -31.49 -3.83
N SER A 64 -14.25 -32.04 -4.91
CA SER A 64 -13.97 -33.42 -5.34
C SER A 64 -12.73 -33.50 -6.22
N ALA A 65 -12.03 -34.64 -6.19
CA ALA A 65 -10.93 -34.91 -7.11
C ALA A 65 -11.43 -34.92 -8.58
N SER A 66 -10.62 -34.40 -9.48
CA SER A 66 -10.89 -34.40 -10.93
C SER A 66 -10.67 -35.78 -11.55
N PRO A 67 -11.44 -36.16 -12.60
CA PRO A 67 -11.08 -37.31 -13.42
C PRO A 67 -9.72 -37.09 -14.11
N VAL A 68 -8.81 -38.03 -13.93
CA VAL A 68 -7.49 -38.05 -14.58
C VAL A 68 -7.29 -39.43 -15.20
N THR A 69 -6.82 -39.47 -16.45
CA THR A 69 -6.47 -40.73 -17.12
C THR A 69 -5.01 -41.07 -16.84
N GLU A 70 -4.70 -42.36 -16.83
CA GLU A 70 -3.32 -42.82 -16.78
C GLU A 70 -2.73 -42.91 -18.20
N PRO A 71 -1.40 -42.77 -18.35
CA PRO A 71 -0.74 -42.99 -19.63
C PRO A 71 -1.07 -44.36 -20.23
N GLY A 72 -1.55 -44.37 -21.48
CA GLY A 72 -1.94 -45.57 -22.22
C GLY A 72 -3.42 -45.95 -22.11
N ASP A 73 -4.24 -45.22 -21.34
CA ASP A 73 -5.68 -45.49 -21.28
C ASP A 73 -6.36 -45.31 -22.65
N GLU A 74 -7.17 -46.29 -23.05
CA GLU A 74 -8.00 -46.26 -24.26
C GLU A 74 -9.49 -46.17 -23.91
N LEU A 75 -10.03 -44.96 -23.92
CA LEU A 75 -11.42 -44.67 -23.59
C LEU A 75 -12.27 -44.71 -24.85
N CYS A 76 -13.46 -45.30 -24.76
CA CYS A 76 -14.45 -45.21 -25.83
C CYS A 76 -15.86 -44.97 -25.28
N CYS A 77 -16.67 -44.17 -25.96
CA CYS A 77 -18.07 -43.98 -25.61
C CYS A 77 -18.93 -43.66 -26.83
N ASN A 78 -20.24 -43.81 -26.68
CA ASN A 78 -21.22 -43.36 -27.63
C ASN A 78 -21.53 -41.85 -27.47
N ALA A 79 -21.68 -41.33 -26.26
CA ALA A 79 -21.78 -39.90 -25.99
C ALA A 79 -20.86 -39.46 -24.84
N PHE A 80 -20.37 -38.22 -24.89
CA PHE A 80 -19.51 -37.66 -23.84
C PHE A 80 -20.06 -36.33 -23.33
N LYS A 81 -20.52 -36.28 -22.08
CA LYS A 81 -21.06 -35.07 -21.46
C LYS A 81 -20.18 -34.68 -20.28
N PHE A 82 -19.65 -33.47 -20.29
CA PHE A 82 -18.90 -32.95 -19.16
C PHE A 82 -19.45 -31.58 -18.74
N LYS A 83 -20.00 -31.51 -17.53
CA LYS A 83 -20.77 -30.36 -17.04
C LYS A 83 -19.97 -29.43 -16.13
N ASN A 84 -19.30 -29.99 -15.12
CA ASN A 84 -18.53 -29.23 -14.12
C ASN A 84 -17.17 -29.85 -13.83
N GLY A 85 -16.16 -29.01 -13.62
CA GLY A 85 -14.83 -29.39 -13.13
C GLY A 85 -13.75 -29.42 -14.20
N LYS A 86 -12.63 -30.06 -13.89
CA LYS A 86 -11.50 -30.25 -14.81
C LYS A 86 -11.28 -31.74 -15.07
N MET A 87 -11.04 -32.13 -16.33
CA MET A 87 -10.65 -33.48 -16.72
C MET A 87 -9.36 -33.42 -17.52
N GLN A 88 -8.40 -34.28 -17.20
CA GLN A 88 -7.10 -34.33 -17.88
C GLN A 88 -6.92 -35.68 -18.58
N LEU A 89 -6.67 -35.64 -19.89
CA LEU A 89 -6.15 -36.75 -20.68
C LEU A 89 -4.63 -36.58 -20.75
N ASN A 90 -3.88 -37.49 -20.12
CA ASN A 90 -2.42 -37.49 -20.13
C ASN A 90 -1.91 -38.76 -20.81
N SER A 91 -1.30 -38.62 -21.98
CA SER A 91 -0.84 -39.73 -22.80
C SER A 91 -1.90 -40.82 -23.04
N ALA A 92 -3.16 -40.43 -23.24
CA ALA A 92 -4.31 -41.33 -23.37
C ALA A 92 -5.10 -41.10 -24.67
N SER A 93 -6.07 -41.96 -24.98
CA SER A 93 -6.96 -41.82 -26.13
C SER A 93 -8.44 -41.82 -25.74
N LEU A 94 -9.24 -40.95 -26.36
CA LEU A 94 -10.69 -40.88 -26.18
C LEU A 94 -11.42 -40.94 -27.52
N GLN A 95 -12.16 -42.01 -27.76
CA GLN A 95 -13.03 -42.21 -28.93
C GLN A 95 -14.50 -41.96 -28.56
N ILE A 96 -15.18 -41.07 -29.28
CA ILE A 96 -16.60 -40.72 -29.09
C ILE A 96 -17.34 -41.04 -30.38
N ASN A 97 -18.19 -42.06 -30.40
CA ASN A 97 -18.90 -42.52 -31.60
C ASN A 97 -20.10 -41.65 -31.99
N GLY A 98 -20.65 -40.91 -31.04
CA GLY A 98 -21.74 -39.97 -31.22
C GLY A 98 -21.27 -38.56 -30.92
N TRP A 99 -21.99 -37.85 -30.06
CA TRP A 99 -21.73 -36.44 -29.74
C TRP A 99 -20.99 -36.28 -28.42
N GLY A 100 -20.21 -35.19 -28.28
CA GLY A 100 -19.42 -34.91 -27.09
C GLY A 100 -19.41 -33.43 -26.70
N GLY A 101 -18.99 -33.10 -25.49
CA GLY A 101 -18.65 -31.72 -25.16
C GLY A 101 -18.27 -31.45 -23.70
N ALA A 102 -17.58 -30.32 -23.50
CA ALA A 102 -17.26 -29.76 -22.18
C ALA A 102 -18.01 -28.44 -21.97
N GLY A 103 -18.66 -28.31 -20.81
CA GLY A 103 -19.61 -27.24 -20.51
C GLY A 103 -20.92 -27.45 -21.26
N SER A 104 -21.59 -28.59 -21.06
CA SER A 104 -22.86 -28.91 -21.72
C SER A 104 -24.01 -28.97 -20.70
N TRP A 105 -25.01 -28.07 -20.84
CA TRP A 105 -26.31 -27.98 -20.11
C TRP A 105 -26.31 -27.33 -18.72
N ALA A 106 -27.17 -26.31 -18.54
CA ALA A 106 -27.45 -25.42 -17.39
C ALA A 106 -26.58 -25.47 -16.11
N GLY A 107 -25.95 -24.33 -15.79
CA GLY A 107 -25.36 -23.98 -14.49
C GLY A 107 -23.95 -24.51 -14.18
N GLY A 108 -23.03 -24.58 -15.16
CA GLY A 108 -21.79 -25.33 -15.02
C GLY A 108 -20.63 -24.89 -15.90
N THR A 109 -19.43 -25.20 -15.40
CA THR A 109 -18.12 -24.78 -15.95
C THR A 109 -17.21 -25.99 -16.05
N ALA A 110 -16.84 -26.41 -17.25
CA ALA A 110 -16.01 -27.58 -17.48
C ALA A 110 -14.75 -27.29 -18.32
N GLU A 111 -13.62 -27.87 -17.93
CA GLU A 111 -12.31 -27.72 -18.59
C GLU A 111 -11.72 -29.09 -18.95
N LEU A 112 -11.58 -29.36 -20.25
CA LEU A 112 -10.95 -30.57 -20.78
C LEU A 112 -9.51 -30.26 -21.22
N VAL A 113 -8.52 -30.92 -20.63
CA VAL A 113 -7.10 -30.74 -20.96
C VAL A 113 -6.54 -32.01 -21.59
N LEU A 114 -5.84 -31.87 -22.71
CA LEU A 114 -5.16 -32.95 -23.42
C LEU A 114 -3.67 -32.63 -23.49
N SER A 115 -2.85 -33.55 -23.00
CA SER A 115 -1.40 -33.53 -23.12
C SER A 115 -0.94 -34.86 -23.69
N ASP A 116 -0.15 -34.85 -24.76
CA ASP A 116 0.35 -36.05 -25.44
C ASP A 116 -0.76 -37.07 -25.78
N SER A 117 -1.99 -36.60 -25.99
CA SER A 117 -3.21 -37.42 -26.01
C SER A 117 -3.96 -37.31 -27.34
N THR A 118 -4.86 -38.25 -27.59
CA THR A 118 -5.73 -38.23 -28.77
C THR A 118 -7.22 -38.18 -28.41
N LEU A 119 -7.99 -37.35 -29.12
CA LEU A 119 -9.45 -37.34 -29.02
C LEU A 119 -10.06 -37.44 -30.41
N ASN A 120 -10.90 -38.44 -30.62
CA ASN A 120 -11.60 -38.67 -31.88
C ASN A 120 -13.11 -38.68 -31.64
N ALA A 121 -13.81 -37.64 -32.10
CA ALA A 121 -15.27 -37.56 -32.06
C ALA A 121 -15.88 -37.75 -33.46
N ALA A 122 -16.79 -38.71 -33.62
CA ALA A 122 -17.46 -38.96 -34.89
C ALA A 122 -18.62 -37.98 -35.14
N GLY A 123 -19.34 -37.58 -34.09
CA GLY A 123 -20.45 -36.62 -34.15
C GLY A 123 -20.03 -35.20 -33.75
N LYS A 124 -21.03 -34.37 -33.40
CA LYS A 124 -20.81 -32.97 -33.00
C LYS A 124 -20.05 -32.92 -31.68
N PHE A 125 -19.17 -31.94 -31.55
CA PHE A 125 -18.48 -31.67 -30.29
C PHE A 125 -18.73 -30.21 -29.86
N TYR A 126 -18.95 -29.97 -28.57
CA TYR A 126 -19.26 -28.64 -28.04
C TYR A 126 -18.27 -28.20 -26.97
N ILE A 127 -17.86 -26.94 -27.01
CA ILE A 127 -17.17 -26.24 -25.91
C ILE A 127 -18.01 -25.03 -25.54
N GLY A 128 -18.71 -25.13 -24.41
CA GLY A 128 -19.70 -24.17 -23.94
C GLY A 128 -20.98 -24.20 -24.77
N ASN A 129 -21.92 -25.10 -24.43
CA ASN A 129 -23.28 -25.11 -24.99
C ASN A 129 -24.25 -24.60 -23.90
N SER A 130 -24.65 -23.33 -24.02
CA SER A 130 -25.46 -22.58 -23.03
C SER A 130 -24.79 -22.48 -21.64
N GLN A 131 -23.45 -22.46 -21.62
CA GLN A 131 -22.59 -22.68 -20.44
C GLN A 131 -21.13 -22.21 -20.68
N THR A 132 -20.27 -22.30 -19.66
CA THR A 132 -18.81 -22.13 -19.83
C THR A 132 -18.10 -23.46 -20.08
N GLY A 133 -17.40 -23.57 -21.22
CA GLY A 133 -16.55 -24.71 -21.55
C GLY A 133 -15.16 -24.25 -21.96
N ARG A 134 -14.13 -25.02 -21.58
CA ARG A 134 -12.75 -24.83 -22.00
C ARG A 134 -12.14 -26.13 -22.51
N MET A 135 -11.35 -26.05 -23.57
CA MET A 135 -10.54 -27.15 -24.08
C MET A 135 -9.10 -26.67 -24.30
N ILE A 136 -8.15 -27.39 -23.74
CA ILE A 136 -6.71 -27.11 -23.86
C ILE A 136 -6.09 -28.33 -24.54
N VAL A 137 -5.44 -28.11 -25.69
CA VAL A 137 -4.78 -29.16 -26.49
C VAL A 137 -3.30 -28.80 -26.58
N LYS A 138 -2.44 -29.55 -25.88
CA LYS A 138 -1.01 -29.25 -25.78
C LYS A 138 -0.11 -30.47 -25.97
N ASN A 139 1.19 -30.21 -26.09
CA ASN A 139 2.26 -31.22 -26.13
C ASN A 139 2.00 -32.30 -27.20
N GLY A 140 1.97 -31.91 -28.47
CA GLY A 140 1.81 -32.88 -29.58
C GLY A 140 0.45 -33.62 -29.62
N SER A 141 -0.54 -33.19 -28.83
CA SER A 141 -1.86 -33.83 -28.82
C SER A 141 -2.58 -33.69 -30.17
N SER A 142 -3.48 -34.65 -30.46
CA SER A 142 -4.28 -34.64 -31.68
C SER A 142 -5.77 -34.75 -31.38
N VAL A 143 -6.56 -33.80 -31.88
CA VAL A 143 -8.01 -33.80 -31.77
C VAL A 143 -8.60 -33.90 -33.16
N ARG A 144 -9.53 -34.83 -33.38
CA ARG A 144 -10.27 -34.96 -34.63
C ARG A 144 -11.77 -35.03 -34.39
N ILE A 145 -12.52 -34.07 -34.93
CA ILE A 145 -13.98 -33.99 -34.86
C ILE A 145 -14.56 -34.16 -36.27
N ARG A 146 -15.12 -35.33 -36.57
CA ARG A 146 -15.64 -35.70 -37.91
C ARG A 146 -16.98 -35.05 -38.26
N SER A 147 -17.49 -34.13 -37.43
CA SER A 147 -18.71 -33.38 -37.68
C SER A 147 -18.48 -31.89 -37.37
N THR A 148 -19.48 -31.21 -36.81
CA THR A 148 -19.37 -29.81 -36.39
C THR A 148 -18.74 -29.68 -35.00
N PHE A 149 -17.69 -28.87 -34.92
CA PHE A 149 -17.15 -28.35 -33.67
C PHE A 149 -17.78 -27.00 -33.35
N TRP A 150 -18.48 -26.93 -32.22
CA TRP A 150 -19.16 -25.73 -31.75
C TRP A 150 -18.41 -25.10 -30.58
N ILE A 151 -18.21 -23.79 -30.66
CA ILE A 151 -17.64 -22.98 -29.58
C ILE A 151 -18.67 -21.92 -29.18
N ALA A 152 -19.01 -21.90 -27.88
CA ALA A 152 -19.94 -20.96 -27.25
C ALA A 152 -21.38 -21.00 -27.79
N ARG A 153 -21.91 -22.18 -28.15
CA ARG A 153 -23.26 -22.32 -28.70
C ARG A 153 -24.33 -21.81 -27.71
N SER A 154 -25.11 -20.81 -28.10
CA SER A 154 -26.23 -20.30 -27.30
C SER A 154 -27.53 -21.04 -27.69
N GLU A 155 -27.94 -22.01 -26.87
CA GLU A 155 -29.20 -22.75 -27.04
C GLU A 155 -30.25 -22.21 -26.06
N ASN A 156 -31.44 -21.85 -26.57
CA ASN A 156 -32.56 -21.26 -25.82
C ASN A 156 -32.22 -19.93 -25.10
N ASP A 157 -31.48 -19.02 -25.77
CA ASP A 157 -31.10 -17.70 -25.25
C ASP A 157 -30.33 -17.74 -23.92
N ALA A 158 -29.63 -18.84 -23.65
CA ALA A 158 -28.80 -18.99 -22.46
C ALA A 158 -27.36 -18.58 -22.73
N GLN A 159 -26.75 -17.92 -21.75
CA GLN A 159 -25.36 -17.43 -21.86
C GLN A 159 -24.39 -18.57 -22.12
N ALA A 160 -23.48 -18.40 -23.07
CA ALA A 160 -22.48 -19.41 -23.41
C ALA A 160 -21.08 -18.80 -23.53
N SER A 161 -20.07 -19.46 -22.97
CA SER A 161 -18.66 -19.11 -23.16
C SER A 161 -17.89 -20.36 -23.55
N GLY A 162 -17.15 -20.28 -24.64
CA GLY A 162 -16.35 -21.38 -25.14
C GLY A 162 -14.93 -20.92 -25.41
N HIS A 163 -13.93 -21.61 -24.88
CA HIS A 163 -12.53 -21.30 -25.14
C HIS A 163 -11.77 -22.55 -25.59
N LEU A 164 -11.19 -22.50 -26.79
CA LEU A 164 -10.24 -23.47 -27.30
C LEU A 164 -8.83 -22.90 -27.25
N PHE A 165 -7.90 -23.62 -26.63
CA PHE A 165 -6.48 -23.31 -26.63
C PHE A 165 -5.70 -24.45 -27.30
N ILE A 166 -4.85 -24.13 -28.27
CA ILE A 166 -3.99 -25.06 -29.00
C ILE A 166 -2.53 -24.62 -28.80
N ALA A 167 -1.68 -25.51 -28.31
CA ALA A 167 -0.23 -25.30 -28.18
C ALA A 167 0.52 -26.52 -28.73
N ASP A 168 1.34 -26.32 -29.75
CA ASP A 168 2.15 -27.35 -30.42
C ASP A 168 1.38 -28.63 -30.76
N SER A 169 0.12 -28.46 -31.17
CA SER A 169 -0.84 -29.56 -31.32
C SER A 169 -1.71 -29.39 -32.56
N ALA A 170 -2.36 -30.47 -32.99
CA ALA A 170 -3.20 -30.47 -34.18
C ALA A 170 -4.67 -30.71 -33.82
N VAL A 171 -5.55 -29.77 -34.21
CA VAL A 171 -7.00 -29.93 -34.14
C VAL A 171 -7.57 -29.98 -35.55
N GLU A 172 -8.23 -31.07 -35.91
CA GLU A 172 -8.87 -31.27 -37.21
C GLU A 172 -10.38 -31.40 -37.04
N VAL A 173 -11.17 -30.60 -37.76
CA VAL A 173 -12.63 -30.61 -37.69
C VAL A 173 -13.26 -30.62 -39.07
N ASN A 174 -14.46 -31.18 -39.22
CA ASN A 174 -15.16 -31.11 -40.52
C ASN A 174 -15.85 -29.77 -40.75
N TRP A 175 -16.45 -29.20 -39.70
CA TRP A 175 -17.06 -27.87 -39.72
C TRP A 175 -16.79 -27.16 -38.40
N LEU A 176 -16.45 -25.88 -38.44
CA LEU A 176 -16.35 -24.99 -37.29
C LEU A 176 -17.58 -24.07 -37.21
N ARG A 177 -18.13 -23.92 -36.01
CA ARG A 177 -19.15 -22.93 -35.66
C ARG A 177 -18.74 -22.23 -34.37
N VAL A 178 -18.75 -20.90 -34.39
CA VAL A 178 -18.46 -20.07 -33.22
C VAL A 178 -19.61 -19.07 -33.09
N ASP A 179 -20.28 -19.09 -31.95
CA ASP A 179 -21.38 -18.17 -31.66
C ASP A 179 -20.83 -16.97 -30.88
N ASN A 180 -20.82 -15.80 -31.51
CA ASN A 180 -20.35 -14.54 -30.93
C ASN A 180 -21.47 -13.50 -30.93
N SER A 181 -22.46 -13.70 -30.05
CA SER A 181 -23.62 -12.84 -29.88
C SER A 181 -23.54 -12.05 -28.56
N GLN A 182 -24.50 -11.19 -28.27
CA GLN A 182 -24.57 -10.53 -26.94
C GLN A 182 -24.62 -11.53 -25.77
N LEU A 183 -25.09 -12.75 -26.02
CA LEU A 183 -25.22 -13.80 -25.01
C LEU A 183 -24.09 -14.84 -25.07
N SER A 184 -23.21 -14.78 -26.07
CA SER A 184 -22.19 -15.82 -26.27
C SER A 184 -20.81 -15.29 -26.64
N SER A 185 -19.77 -15.86 -26.04
CA SER A 185 -18.37 -15.50 -26.32
C SER A 185 -17.52 -16.74 -26.61
N GLY A 186 -17.22 -16.96 -27.89
CA GLY A 186 -16.33 -18.02 -28.37
C GLY A 186 -14.94 -17.48 -28.69
N ARG A 187 -13.90 -18.08 -28.10
CA ARG A 187 -12.50 -17.73 -28.33
C ARG A 187 -11.68 -18.94 -28.75
N ILE A 188 -10.75 -18.71 -29.67
CA ILE A 188 -9.73 -19.66 -30.11
C ILE A 188 -8.37 -18.97 -29.96
N ASN A 189 -7.45 -19.64 -29.28
CA ASN A 189 -6.07 -19.18 -29.14
C ASN A 189 -5.13 -20.29 -29.60
N ILE A 190 -4.18 -19.94 -30.47
CA ILE A 190 -3.20 -20.85 -31.04
C ILE A 190 -1.80 -20.31 -30.70
N ALA A 191 -1.10 -20.98 -29.80
CA ALA A 191 0.25 -20.66 -29.33
C ALA A 191 1.30 -21.61 -29.93
N GLY A 192 0.97 -22.26 -31.05
CA GLY A 192 1.75 -23.32 -31.69
C GLY A 192 0.82 -24.40 -32.25
N GLY A 193 1.18 -25.03 -33.37
CA GLY A 193 0.34 -26.03 -34.04
C GLY A 193 -0.71 -25.45 -34.99
N SER A 194 -1.80 -26.18 -35.24
CA SER A 194 -2.82 -25.77 -36.23
C SER A 194 -4.25 -26.26 -35.93
N LEU A 195 -5.22 -25.46 -36.39
CA LEU A 195 -6.63 -25.83 -36.54
C LEU A 195 -6.94 -26.02 -38.03
N THR A 196 -7.20 -27.25 -38.44
CA THR A 196 -7.61 -27.61 -39.80
C THR A 196 -9.11 -27.86 -39.87
N ILE A 197 -9.79 -27.20 -40.80
CA ILE A 197 -11.20 -27.37 -41.10
C ILE A 197 -11.31 -28.07 -42.46
N ASN A 198 -11.91 -29.27 -42.52
CA ASN A 198 -12.12 -30.05 -43.74
C ASN A 198 -13.28 -29.54 -44.62
N ALA A 199 -13.44 -28.22 -44.65
CA ALA A 199 -14.36 -27.50 -45.51
C ALA A 199 -13.76 -26.11 -45.80
N ASP A 200 -14.20 -25.49 -46.89
CA ASP A 200 -13.89 -24.08 -47.15
C ASP A 200 -14.72 -23.19 -46.19
N GLN A 201 -14.08 -22.77 -45.10
CA GLN A 201 -14.60 -21.79 -44.15
C GLN A 201 -13.62 -20.61 -44.01
N GLN A 202 -12.87 -20.29 -45.07
CA GLN A 202 -11.85 -19.25 -45.03
C GLN A 202 -12.44 -17.88 -44.69
N ASN A 203 -13.61 -17.55 -45.24
CA ASN A 203 -14.30 -16.29 -44.93
C ASN A 203 -14.70 -16.19 -43.45
N LEU A 204 -15.21 -17.28 -42.87
CA LEU A 204 -15.55 -17.33 -41.44
C LEU A 204 -14.30 -17.16 -40.58
N ALA A 205 -13.23 -17.90 -40.90
CA ALA A 205 -11.97 -17.83 -40.16
C ALA A 205 -11.35 -16.42 -40.20
N ASN A 206 -11.34 -15.77 -41.37
CA ASN A 206 -10.87 -14.40 -41.51
C ASN A 206 -11.74 -13.39 -40.74
N GLN A 207 -13.06 -13.57 -40.75
CA GLN A 207 -13.96 -12.74 -39.96
C GLN A 207 -13.66 -12.87 -38.46
N LEU A 208 -13.57 -14.11 -37.96
CA LEU A 208 -13.28 -14.35 -36.54
C LEU A 208 -11.88 -13.86 -36.13
N LYS A 209 -10.88 -13.94 -37.02
CA LYS A 209 -9.56 -13.30 -36.85
C LYS A 209 -9.70 -11.78 -36.71
N ALA A 210 -10.38 -11.13 -37.65
CA ALA A 210 -10.53 -9.68 -37.68
C ALA A 210 -11.28 -9.13 -36.46
N GLU A 211 -12.25 -9.89 -35.93
CA GLU A 211 -13.02 -9.55 -34.74
C GLU A 211 -12.30 -9.92 -33.42
N GLY A 212 -11.08 -10.48 -33.49
CA GLY A 212 -10.27 -10.82 -32.31
C GLY A 212 -10.70 -12.10 -31.58
N PHE A 213 -11.56 -12.92 -32.19
CA PHE A 213 -12.00 -14.20 -31.63
C PHE A 213 -11.01 -15.35 -31.88
N ILE A 214 -10.16 -15.21 -32.91
CA ILE A 214 -9.00 -16.06 -33.13
C ILE A 214 -7.75 -15.23 -32.89
N THR A 215 -6.93 -15.66 -31.93
CA THR A 215 -5.68 -14.97 -31.56
C THR A 215 -4.50 -15.90 -31.64
N ALA A 216 -3.33 -15.34 -31.93
CA ALA A 216 -2.05 -16.02 -31.86
C ALA A 216 -1.38 -15.68 -30.54
N TYR A 217 -0.89 -16.69 -29.81
CA TYR A 217 -0.15 -16.51 -28.55
C TYR A 217 -0.83 -15.54 -27.56
N GLY A 218 -2.14 -15.68 -27.36
CA GLY A 218 -2.89 -14.79 -26.45
C GLY A 218 -3.10 -13.36 -26.93
N GLY A 219 -2.84 -13.06 -28.21
CA GLY A 219 -2.93 -11.71 -28.78
C GLY A 219 -1.58 -11.00 -28.87
N HIS A 220 -0.47 -11.75 -28.91
CA HIS A 220 0.88 -11.21 -28.99
C HIS A 220 1.04 -10.31 -30.24
N PRO A 221 1.60 -9.09 -30.12
CA PRO A 221 1.62 -8.09 -31.20
C PRO A 221 2.46 -8.50 -32.42
N LEU A 222 3.46 -9.37 -32.22
CA LEU A 222 4.29 -9.92 -33.29
C LEU A 222 3.79 -11.25 -33.83
N ALA A 223 2.77 -11.84 -33.22
CA ALA A 223 2.23 -13.11 -33.66
C ALA A 223 1.05 -12.87 -34.60
N GLU A 224 1.09 -13.50 -35.76
CA GLU A 224 0.03 -13.43 -36.74
C GLU A 224 -0.71 -14.76 -36.82
N VAL A 225 -2.04 -14.68 -36.80
CA VAL A 225 -2.92 -15.77 -37.22
C VAL A 225 -2.90 -15.84 -38.74
N GLN A 226 -2.37 -16.91 -39.30
CA GLN A 226 -2.47 -17.17 -40.74
C GLN A 226 -3.70 -18.01 -41.02
N VAL A 227 -4.47 -17.62 -42.04
CA VAL A 227 -5.63 -18.37 -42.52
C VAL A 227 -5.41 -18.67 -44.00
N ARG A 228 -5.25 -19.94 -44.36
CA ARG A 228 -5.03 -20.37 -45.74
C ARG A 228 -6.01 -21.45 -46.17
N LEU A 229 -6.25 -21.53 -47.47
CA LEU A 229 -7.08 -22.57 -48.08
C LEU A 229 -6.17 -23.51 -48.86
N GLU A 230 -6.08 -24.76 -48.43
CA GLU A 230 -5.25 -25.78 -49.06
C GLU A 230 -6.10 -27.02 -49.38
N ASN A 231 -6.14 -27.43 -50.65
CA ASN A 231 -6.88 -28.61 -51.10
C ASN A 231 -8.35 -28.65 -50.63
N GLY A 232 -9.02 -27.49 -50.59
CA GLY A 232 -10.41 -27.36 -50.14
C GLY A 232 -10.61 -27.38 -48.62
N LYS A 233 -9.51 -27.32 -47.84
CA LYS A 233 -9.52 -27.25 -46.37
C LYS A 233 -9.03 -25.88 -45.91
N THR A 234 -9.72 -25.26 -44.96
CA THR A 234 -9.22 -24.04 -44.29
C THR A 234 -8.26 -24.44 -43.18
N ILE A 235 -7.02 -23.96 -43.25
CA ILE A 235 -5.99 -24.17 -42.25
C ILE A 235 -5.77 -22.84 -41.53
N ILE A 236 -5.81 -22.89 -40.20
CA ILE A 236 -5.51 -21.77 -39.31
C ILE A 236 -4.31 -22.18 -38.48
N ASP A 237 -3.21 -21.47 -38.62
CA ASP A 237 -2.04 -21.63 -37.77
C ASP A 237 -1.46 -20.26 -37.45
N THR A 238 -0.36 -20.26 -36.72
CA THR A 238 0.24 -19.02 -36.25
C THR A 238 1.71 -18.98 -36.58
N SER A 239 2.18 -17.80 -36.94
CA SER A 239 3.58 -17.49 -37.11
C SER A 239 3.92 -16.32 -36.21
N ILE A 240 5.10 -16.34 -35.61
CA ILE A 240 5.68 -15.12 -35.09
C ILE A 240 6.38 -14.44 -36.27
N ASN A 241 5.98 -13.22 -36.60
CA ASN A 241 6.66 -12.43 -37.62
C ASN A 241 8.08 -12.18 -37.13
N THR A 242 9.06 -12.83 -37.78
CA THR A 242 10.47 -12.55 -37.55
C THR A 242 10.76 -11.09 -37.92
N PHE A 243 11.48 -10.39 -37.06
CA PHE A 243 11.94 -9.02 -37.30
C PHE A 243 12.56 -8.84 -38.69
N PRO A 244 12.46 -7.65 -39.32
CA PRO A 244 13.33 -7.31 -40.44
C PRO A 244 14.77 -7.56 -40.01
N SER A 245 15.50 -8.29 -40.84
CA SER A 245 16.88 -8.74 -40.62
C SER A 245 17.78 -7.71 -39.93
N ASP A 246 17.90 -7.83 -38.62
CA ASP A 246 19.15 -7.65 -37.88
C ASP A 246 19.15 -8.49 -36.59
N LEU A 247 19.07 -9.81 -36.75
CA LEU A 247 19.28 -10.74 -35.64
C LEU A 247 20.46 -11.68 -35.90
N ASN A 248 21.32 -11.39 -36.88
CA ASN A 248 22.39 -12.31 -37.31
C ASN A 248 23.63 -11.66 -37.97
N ALA A 249 23.91 -10.36 -37.79
CA ALA A 249 25.11 -9.76 -38.39
C ALA A 249 26.31 -9.64 -37.44
N ASP A 250 26.10 -9.56 -36.12
CA ASP A 250 27.15 -9.78 -35.16
C ASP A 250 26.75 -10.93 -34.22
N PHE A 251 27.72 -11.75 -33.82
CA PHE A 251 27.48 -12.87 -32.91
C PHE A 251 27.38 -12.37 -31.46
N ALA A 252 26.86 -11.15 -31.25
CA ALA A 252 26.86 -10.45 -29.98
C ALA A 252 25.45 -9.93 -29.67
N VAL A 253 24.70 -10.70 -28.87
CA VAL A 253 23.44 -10.21 -28.30
C VAL A 253 23.77 -9.00 -27.41
N ASN A 254 23.30 -7.83 -27.80
CA ASN A 254 23.61 -6.57 -27.14
C ASN A 254 22.35 -5.94 -26.50
N LEU A 255 22.55 -4.82 -25.81
CA LEU A 255 21.51 -4.13 -25.07
C LEU A 255 20.38 -3.55 -25.93
N GLU A 256 20.67 -3.29 -27.21
CA GLU A 256 19.71 -2.79 -28.19
C GLU A 256 18.74 -3.92 -28.59
N ASP A 257 19.25 -5.13 -28.83
CA ASP A 257 18.46 -6.32 -29.19
C ASP A 257 17.44 -6.72 -28.10
N PHE A 258 17.81 -6.56 -26.83
CA PHE A 258 16.92 -6.82 -25.70
C PHE A 258 15.94 -5.68 -25.42
N SER A 259 16.24 -4.44 -25.83
CA SER A 259 15.38 -3.29 -25.58
C SER A 259 14.05 -3.34 -26.33
N ASP A 260 13.98 -4.17 -27.38
CA ASP A 260 12.80 -4.41 -28.23
C ASP A 260 11.95 -5.62 -27.77
N LEU A 261 12.46 -6.43 -26.82
CA LEU A 261 11.75 -7.53 -26.18
C LEU A 261 11.07 -7.00 -24.90
N GLY A 262 9.78 -6.66 -24.99
CA GLY A 262 9.07 -5.88 -23.95
C GLY A 262 8.89 -6.55 -22.57
N GLU A 263 8.23 -5.81 -21.65
CA GLU A 263 8.00 -6.12 -20.22
C GLU A 263 7.41 -7.52 -19.92
N CYS A 264 6.85 -8.22 -20.91
CA CYS A 264 6.35 -9.58 -20.79
C CYS A 264 7.43 -10.65 -20.55
N TRP A 265 8.71 -10.36 -20.83
CA TRP A 265 9.84 -11.28 -20.61
C TRP A 265 10.21 -11.47 -19.14
N LEU A 266 10.00 -10.44 -18.31
CA LEU A 266 10.47 -10.43 -16.93
C LEU A 266 9.63 -11.29 -15.98
N ALA A 267 8.40 -11.62 -16.36
CA ALA A 267 7.47 -12.36 -15.51
C ALA A 267 7.72 -13.88 -15.48
N ASP A 268 8.58 -14.42 -16.35
CA ASP A 268 8.63 -15.87 -16.61
C ASP A 268 10.05 -16.44 -16.86
N TYR A 269 11.11 -15.70 -16.49
CA TYR A 269 12.50 -16.15 -16.76
C TYR A 269 12.94 -17.36 -15.92
N ASP A 270 12.25 -17.63 -14.80
CA ASP A 270 12.46 -18.81 -13.95
C ASP A 270 11.80 -20.08 -14.51
N ASN A 271 11.02 -19.98 -15.60
CA ASN A 271 10.47 -21.16 -16.27
C ASN A 271 11.54 -21.78 -17.20
N ASP A 272 11.95 -23.02 -16.89
CA ASP A 272 12.96 -23.83 -17.60
C ASP A 272 12.76 -23.98 -19.13
N ASN A 273 11.62 -23.53 -19.67
CA ASN A 273 11.24 -23.65 -21.09
C ASN A 273 12.09 -22.81 -22.05
N PHE A 274 12.90 -21.86 -21.57
CA PHE A 274 13.80 -21.10 -22.46
C PHE A 274 15.02 -21.92 -22.91
N SER A 275 15.43 -22.91 -22.12
CA SER A 275 16.56 -23.78 -22.46
C SER A 275 16.23 -24.79 -23.57
N GLU A 276 14.95 -25.08 -23.82
CA GLU A 276 14.52 -26.06 -24.83
C GLU A 276 14.14 -25.44 -26.18
N THR A 277 13.95 -24.12 -26.27
CA THR A 277 13.50 -23.43 -27.50
C THR A 277 14.59 -22.60 -28.19
N ALA A 278 15.68 -22.29 -27.49
CA ALA A 278 16.85 -21.66 -28.10
C ALA A 278 17.79 -22.75 -28.63
N ASP A 279 17.75 -22.99 -29.93
CA ASP A 279 18.68 -23.88 -30.64
C ASP A 279 20.08 -23.21 -30.67
N LEU A 280 20.76 -23.24 -29.52
CA LEU A 280 22.07 -22.63 -29.30
C LEU A 280 23.16 -23.68 -29.53
N GLU A 281 23.56 -23.92 -30.78
CA GLU A 281 24.81 -24.63 -31.05
C GLU A 281 25.97 -23.73 -31.54
N ALA A 282 27.03 -23.80 -30.73
CA ALA A 282 28.46 -23.71 -31.03
C ALA A 282 29.06 -22.40 -31.58
N SER A 283 29.05 -21.33 -30.78
CA SER A 283 30.25 -20.47 -30.66
C SER A 283 30.37 -19.62 -29.37
N GLY A 284 29.59 -19.91 -28.32
CA GLY A 284 29.73 -19.25 -27.02
C GLY A 284 28.41 -19.35 -26.27
N SER A 285 28.33 -20.25 -25.30
CA SER A 285 27.07 -20.58 -24.62
C SER A 285 26.64 -19.42 -23.73
N ILE A 286 25.53 -18.76 -24.05
CA ILE A 286 24.78 -17.94 -23.08
C ILE A 286 24.13 -18.94 -22.11
N THR A 287 24.58 -18.92 -20.86
CA THR A 287 24.07 -19.77 -19.77
C THR A 287 22.81 -19.14 -19.15
N ALA A 288 22.05 -19.92 -18.37
CA ALA A 288 20.97 -19.37 -17.54
C ALA A 288 21.46 -18.26 -16.59
N GLN A 289 22.72 -18.34 -16.18
CA GLN A 289 23.37 -17.31 -15.37
C GLN A 289 23.65 -16.03 -16.18
N ASP A 290 24.03 -16.16 -17.46
CA ASP A 290 24.19 -15.02 -18.36
C ASP A 290 22.83 -14.36 -18.67
N LEU A 291 21.76 -15.16 -18.88
CA LEU A 291 20.39 -14.64 -19.06
C LEU A 291 19.87 -13.92 -17.82
N LYS A 292 20.12 -14.48 -16.63
CA LYS A 292 19.79 -13.83 -15.36
C LYS A 292 20.53 -12.50 -15.20
N GLN A 293 21.84 -12.51 -15.46
CA GLN A 293 22.67 -11.31 -15.37
C GLN A 293 22.26 -10.25 -16.42
N LEU A 294 21.78 -10.66 -17.59
CA LEU A 294 21.19 -9.78 -18.61
C LEU A 294 19.82 -9.23 -18.20
N ALA A 295 18.95 -10.02 -17.59
CA ALA A 295 17.64 -9.56 -17.10
C ALA A 295 17.79 -8.55 -15.94
N GLU A 296 18.71 -8.82 -15.01
CA GLU A 296 19.12 -7.88 -13.95
C GLU A 296 19.70 -6.59 -14.56
N SER A 297 20.61 -6.72 -15.54
CA SER A 297 21.16 -5.56 -16.26
C SER A 297 20.05 -4.79 -16.99
N TRP A 298 19.07 -5.46 -17.58
CA TRP A 298 17.99 -4.82 -18.35
C TRP A 298 17.01 -4.05 -17.46
N LEU A 299 16.65 -4.61 -16.31
CA LEU A 299 15.87 -3.92 -15.28
C LEU A 299 16.59 -2.66 -14.81
N SER A 300 17.89 -2.76 -14.51
CA SER A 300 18.74 -1.62 -14.18
C SER A 300 18.74 -0.57 -15.30
N LEU A 301 18.98 -0.97 -16.55
CA LEU A 301 18.98 -0.08 -17.73
C LEU A 301 17.65 0.59 -18.06
N LYS A 302 16.53 0.03 -17.61
CA LYS A 302 15.19 0.61 -17.81
C LYS A 302 14.65 1.32 -16.58
N SER A 303 15.29 1.17 -15.43
CA SER A 303 14.92 1.88 -14.21
C SER A 303 15.37 3.34 -14.31
N ASP A 304 14.53 4.25 -13.83
CA ASP A 304 14.90 5.65 -13.64
C ASP A 304 15.60 5.85 -12.28
N VAL A 305 15.29 4.96 -11.32
CA VAL A 305 15.76 5.02 -9.93
C VAL A 305 16.06 3.62 -9.42
N GLU A 306 17.20 3.47 -8.77
CA GLU A 306 17.68 2.25 -8.15
C GLU A 306 17.85 2.48 -6.65
N ILE A 307 17.45 1.48 -5.86
CA ILE A 307 17.60 1.46 -4.40
C ILE A 307 18.11 0.08 -4.01
N THR A 308 19.29 0.02 -3.40
CA THR A 308 19.83 -1.22 -2.84
C THR A 308 19.49 -1.33 -1.36
N LEU A 309 18.95 -2.47 -0.96
CA LEU A 309 18.66 -2.84 0.41
C LEU A 309 19.61 -3.95 0.85
N ASP A 310 20.14 -3.81 2.05
CA ASP A 310 20.88 -4.89 2.70
C ASP A 310 20.53 -4.90 4.18
N LYS A 311 19.89 -5.96 4.64
CA LYS A 311 19.46 -6.11 6.04
C LYS A 311 20.63 -6.14 7.03
N ASP A 312 21.84 -6.40 6.53
CA ASP A 312 23.05 -6.45 7.35
C ASP A 312 23.68 -5.05 7.53
N ASN A 313 23.31 -4.06 6.72
CA ASN A 313 23.75 -2.66 6.83
C ASN A 313 22.76 -1.84 7.67
N GLN A 314 22.71 -2.15 8.97
CA GLN A 314 21.82 -1.50 9.93
C GLN A 314 22.42 -0.22 10.50
N LEU A 315 21.58 0.81 10.70
CA LEU A 315 21.98 2.09 11.28
C LEU A 315 21.54 2.20 12.74
N HIS A 316 20.28 2.56 13.00
CA HIS A 316 19.71 2.72 14.34
C HIS A 316 18.23 2.34 14.37
N GLN A 317 17.75 1.89 15.53
CA GLN A 317 16.33 1.58 15.69
C GLN A 317 15.52 2.87 15.53
N ILE A 318 14.51 2.83 14.66
CA ILE A 318 13.64 3.97 14.41
C ILE A 318 12.75 4.14 15.63
N SER A 319 12.79 5.32 16.25
CA SER A 319 11.94 5.59 17.41
C SER A 319 10.45 5.42 17.06
N PRO A 320 9.67 4.75 17.92
CA PRO A 320 8.25 4.60 17.68
C PRO A 320 7.46 5.88 18.06
N TYR A 321 8.10 6.84 18.74
CA TYR A 321 7.51 8.12 19.16
C TYR A 321 7.56 9.24 18.11
N LEU A 322 7.88 8.94 16.85
CA LEU A 322 8.06 9.96 15.81
C LEU A 322 6.75 10.49 15.23
N ASN A 323 5.66 9.73 15.31
CA ASN A 323 4.38 10.10 14.71
C ASN A 323 3.36 10.61 15.75
N GLY A 324 3.86 11.29 16.78
CA GLY A 324 3.04 11.86 17.84
C GLY A 324 2.28 13.12 17.43
N THR A 325 1.43 13.60 18.34
CA THR A 325 0.71 14.86 18.17
C THR A 325 0.48 15.58 19.51
N CYS A 326 -0.23 16.71 19.47
CA CYS A 326 -0.47 17.59 20.59
C CYS A 326 -1.98 17.71 20.89
N VAL A 327 -2.33 17.90 22.17
CA VAL A 327 -3.69 18.13 22.65
C VAL A 327 -3.82 19.57 23.15
N ASN A 328 -4.71 20.34 22.53
CA ASN A 328 -4.88 21.76 22.82
C ASN A 328 -5.94 22.02 23.88
N THR A 329 -5.54 22.43 25.08
CA THR A 329 -6.43 22.42 26.28
C THR A 329 -7.75 23.17 26.11
N CYS A 330 -7.73 24.30 25.41
CA CYS A 330 -8.89 25.16 25.26
C CYS A 330 -9.80 24.78 24.08
N TYR A 331 -9.27 24.00 23.13
CA TYR A 331 -9.98 23.61 21.91
C TYR A 331 -10.38 22.14 21.89
N ASP A 332 -9.49 21.26 22.34
CA ASP A 332 -9.66 19.81 22.51
C ASP A 332 -10.36 19.49 23.83
N ASN A 333 -11.55 20.07 24.01
CA ASN A 333 -12.32 20.02 25.23
C ASN A 333 -13.11 18.69 25.36
N ASP A 334 -13.64 18.35 26.53
CA ASP A 334 -14.27 17.04 26.78
C ASP A 334 -15.41 16.75 25.82
N GLN A 335 -16.25 17.76 25.55
CA GLN A 335 -17.36 17.62 24.62
C GLN A 335 -16.86 17.26 23.23
N ARG A 336 -15.79 17.89 22.75
CA ARG A 336 -15.20 17.66 21.44
C ARG A 336 -14.60 16.25 21.32
N TRP A 337 -14.08 15.69 22.42
CA TRP A 337 -13.51 14.34 22.46
C TRP A 337 -14.53 13.25 22.81
N SER A 338 -15.69 13.62 23.37
CA SER A 338 -16.69 12.70 23.91
C SER A 338 -17.34 11.76 22.88
N ASP A 339 -17.37 12.13 21.60
CA ASP A 339 -17.91 11.29 20.54
C ASP A 339 -16.94 10.20 20.05
N GLY A 340 -15.68 10.26 20.52
CA GLY A 340 -14.62 9.31 20.20
C GLY A 340 -13.98 9.49 18.83
N ILE A 341 -14.40 10.48 18.02
CA ILE A 341 -13.88 10.66 16.66
C ILE A 341 -12.43 11.13 16.70
N ILE A 342 -12.08 12.12 17.52
CA ILE A 342 -10.69 12.61 17.63
C ILE A 342 -9.76 11.50 18.16
N PRO A 343 -10.08 10.80 19.27
CA PRO A 343 -9.32 9.62 19.70
C PRO A 343 -9.16 8.58 18.59
N GLN A 344 -10.23 8.27 17.83
CA GLN A 344 -10.13 7.34 16.70
C GLN A 344 -9.14 7.83 15.63
N ARG A 345 -9.14 9.13 15.29
CA ARG A 345 -8.20 9.70 14.30
C ARG A 345 -6.75 9.69 14.79
N ILE A 346 -6.53 9.90 16.09
CA ILE A 346 -5.20 9.79 16.72
C ILE A 346 -4.73 8.33 16.69
N SER A 347 -5.59 7.37 16.99
CA SER A 347 -5.29 5.94 16.85
C SER A 347 -4.99 5.56 15.40
N GLU A 348 -5.77 6.08 14.44
CA GLU A 348 -5.51 5.88 13.01
C GLU A 348 -4.22 6.54 12.53
N LEU A 349 -3.81 7.66 13.13
CA LEU A 349 -2.50 8.26 12.89
C LEU A 349 -1.41 7.29 13.36
N GLY A 350 -1.64 6.49 14.40
CA GLY A 350 -0.63 5.63 15.03
C GLY A 350 0.28 6.42 15.96
N ALA A 351 -0.28 7.41 16.66
CA ALA A 351 0.48 8.23 17.58
C ALA A 351 0.77 7.49 18.88
N GLU A 352 2.04 7.24 19.16
CA GLU A 352 2.49 6.64 20.43
C GLU A 352 2.82 7.66 21.52
N VAL A 353 2.74 8.96 21.21
CA VAL A 353 2.99 10.03 22.17
C VAL A 353 2.03 11.19 21.96
N LEU A 354 1.54 11.74 23.07
CA LEU A 354 0.67 12.92 23.07
C LEU A 354 1.27 14.03 23.93
N ARG A 355 1.60 15.17 23.32
CA ARG A 355 2.05 16.38 24.03
C ARG A 355 0.85 17.14 24.60
N TYR A 356 0.93 17.51 25.87
CA TYR A 356 -0.07 18.33 26.58
C TYR A 356 0.63 19.21 27.62
N PRO A 357 0.06 20.35 28.02
CA PRO A 357 -0.91 21.11 27.26
C PRO A 357 -0.28 21.70 25.99
N ASP A 358 -1.05 21.80 24.91
CA ASP A 358 -0.74 22.71 23.83
C ASP A 358 -1.49 24.03 24.02
N THR A 359 -0.83 25.05 24.55
CA THR A 359 -1.40 26.40 24.79
C THR A 359 -0.61 27.53 24.11
N ALA A 360 0.28 27.14 23.21
CA ALA A 360 1.10 27.97 22.34
C ALA A 360 2.00 29.06 22.98
N LYS A 361 1.72 29.73 24.11
CA LYS A 361 2.72 30.34 25.04
C LYS A 361 2.04 30.67 26.36
N ALA A 362 2.46 29.99 27.43
CA ALA A 362 2.19 30.28 28.84
C ALA A 362 0.69 30.43 29.24
N GLY A 363 0.40 30.31 30.53
CA GLY A 363 -0.94 30.56 31.08
C GLY A 363 -1.82 29.33 31.30
N TRP A 364 -1.32 28.11 31.06
CA TRP A 364 -1.99 26.91 31.56
C TRP A 364 -1.69 26.76 33.06
N HIS A 365 -2.69 27.08 33.88
CA HIS A 365 -2.63 26.87 35.32
C HIS A 365 -3.48 25.66 35.67
N TRP A 366 -2.86 24.50 35.88
CA TRP A 366 -3.54 23.20 35.86
C TRP A 366 -4.66 23.09 36.91
N GLN A 367 -4.55 23.81 38.04
CA GLN A 367 -5.59 23.87 39.07
C GLN A 367 -6.48 25.10 38.94
N GLU A 368 -5.89 26.28 38.69
CA GLU A 368 -6.61 27.55 38.78
C GLU A 368 -7.39 27.88 37.49
N CYS A 369 -6.82 27.53 36.33
CA CYS A 369 -7.36 27.88 35.02
C CYS A 369 -6.87 26.92 33.92
N PRO A 370 -7.28 25.63 33.93
CA PRO A 370 -6.88 24.68 32.89
C PRO A 370 -7.44 25.05 31.50
N GLY A 371 -8.56 25.77 31.47
CA GLY A 371 -9.24 26.24 30.26
C GLY A 371 -8.80 27.59 29.69
N ALA A 372 -7.64 28.11 30.10
CA ALA A 372 -7.15 29.39 29.60
C ALA A 372 -7.11 29.40 28.05
N PRO A 373 -7.63 30.45 27.38
CA PRO A 373 -7.55 30.53 25.93
C PRO A 373 -6.10 30.57 25.44
N VAL A 374 -5.87 30.17 24.19
CA VAL A 374 -4.52 30.22 23.60
C VAL A 374 -3.94 31.63 23.68
N TRP A 375 -2.67 31.74 24.06
CA TRP A 375 -1.94 33.01 24.20
C TRP A 375 -2.48 33.93 25.31
N ARG A 376 -3.23 33.40 26.27
CA ARG A 376 -3.87 34.16 27.35
C ARG A 376 -3.50 33.59 28.71
N ASP A 377 -3.42 34.47 29.70
CA ASP A 377 -2.89 34.14 31.02
C ASP A 377 -3.80 34.70 32.14
N SER A 378 -4.19 33.84 33.10
CA SER A 378 -5.08 34.24 34.19
C SER A 378 -4.40 35.15 35.21
N TRP A 379 -3.06 35.15 35.26
CA TRP A 379 -2.29 36.06 36.10
C TRP A 379 -2.08 37.45 35.45
N GLU A 380 -2.43 37.62 34.17
CA GLU A 380 -2.46 38.94 33.53
C GLU A 380 -3.61 39.79 34.09
N THR A 381 -3.27 41.00 34.54
CA THR A 381 -4.23 41.93 35.16
C THR A 381 -4.39 43.23 34.38
N ASP A 382 -3.48 43.54 33.44
CA ASP A 382 -3.58 44.71 32.58
C ASP A 382 -4.51 44.44 31.40
N PRO A 383 -5.69 45.10 31.29
CA PRO A 383 -6.61 44.90 30.19
C PRO A 383 -6.05 45.27 28.80
N ASP A 384 -4.99 46.07 28.75
CA ASP A 384 -4.31 46.46 27.51
C ASP A 384 -3.23 45.45 27.07
N SER A 385 -2.89 44.46 27.91
CA SER A 385 -1.91 43.42 27.60
C SER A 385 -2.45 42.43 26.57
N PHE A 386 -1.58 42.00 25.65
CA PHE A 386 -1.91 40.93 24.69
C PHE A 386 -2.31 39.63 25.40
N TYR A 387 -1.76 39.34 26.59
CA TYR A 387 -2.05 38.11 27.34
C TYR A 387 -3.36 38.18 28.14
N TYR A 388 -4.02 39.35 28.18
CA TYR A 388 -5.23 39.53 28.98
C TYR A 388 -6.47 38.90 28.33
N PHE A 389 -7.33 38.36 29.17
CA PHE A 389 -8.68 37.95 28.80
C PHE A 389 -9.65 38.23 29.94
N GLU A 390 -10.82 38.77 29.57
CA GLU A 390 -11.83 39.28 30.51
C GLU A 390 -12.66 38.15 31.12
N ASP A 391 -13.08 37.19 30.31
CA ASP A 391 -13.94 36.10 30.76
C ASP A 391 -13.14 35.03 31.51
N LYS A 392 -13.02 35.20 32.84
CA LYS A 392 -12.39 34.20 33.73
C LYS A 392 -13.30 33.01 34.04
N SER A 393 -14.56 32.97 33.58
CA SER A 393 -15.43 31.81 33.84
C SER A 393 -14.95 30.55 33.13
N VAL A 394 -14.20 30.69 32.03
CA VAL A 394 -13.54 29.60 31.31
C VAL A 394 -12.54 28.83 32.18
N CYS A 395 -11.98 29.46 33.22
CA CYS A 395 -11.08 28.82 34.17
C CYS A 395 -11.79 27.79 35.07
N GLN A 396 -13.12 27.87 35.19
CA GLN A 396 -13.96 26.99 36.01
C GLN A 396 -14.87 26.09 35.17
N SER A 397 -14.63 26.02 33.85
CA SER A 397 -15.45 25.25 32.94
C SER A 397 -15.27 23.75 33.18
N GLU A 398 -16.36 23.01 33.39
CA GLU A 398 -16.38 21.54 33.47
C GLU A 398 -16.21 20.85 32.11
N HIS A 399 -15.84 21.60 31.08
CA HIS A 399 -15.73 21.11 29.71
C HIS A 399 -14.30 21.16 29.17
N THR A 400 -13.32 21.65 29.94
CA THR A 400 -11.93 21.77 29.47
C THR A 400 -11.17 20.50 29.76
N MET A 401 -10.38 20.02 28.79
CA MET A 401 -9.49 18.88 29.00
C MET A 401 -8.50 19.20 30.12
N ASP A 402 -8.70 18.58 31.28
CA ASP A 402 -7.78 18.69 32.41
C ASP A 402 -6.71 17.58 32.37
N ILE A 403 -5.86 17.54 33.40
CA ILE A 403 -4.77 16.56 33.48
C ILE A 403 -5.28 15.11 33.62
N ASP A 404 -6.39 14.91 34.33
CA ASP A 404 -6.95 13.58 34.60
C ASP A 404 -7.66 13.06 33.34
N ASP A 405 -8.39 13.92 32.63
CA ASP A 405 -9.01 13.61 31.33
C ASP A 405 -7.95 13.31 30.27
N TYR A 406 -6.92 14.16 30.17
CA TYR A 406 -5.79 13.93 29.27
C TYR A 406 -5.12 12.58 29.56
N ARG A 407 -4.88 12.27 30.84
CA ARG A 407 -4.27 11.00 31.21
C ARG A 407 -5.17 9.81 30.88
N TYR A 408 -6.48 9.94 31.08
CA TYR A 408 -7.46 8.94 30.67
C TYR A 408 -7.36 8.66 29.17
N TRP A 409 -7.28 9.69 28.34
CA TRP A 409 -7.14 9.49 26.89
C TRP A 409 -5.80 8.87 26.49
N CYS A 410 -4.70 9.25 27.13
CA CYS A 410 -3.42 8.58 26.94
C CYS A 410 -3.51 7.08 27.26
N TYR A 411 -4.23 6.70 28.33
CA TYR A 411 -4.48 5.30 28.67
C TYR A 411 -5.32 4.58 27.60
N VAL A 412 -6.41 5.21 27.14
CA VAL A 412 -7.31 4.62 26.13
C VAL A 412 -6.60 4.40 24.80
N LEU A 413 -5.71 5.32 24.43
CA LEU A 413 -4.99 5.31 23.16
C LEU A 413 -3.68 4.52 23.20
N ASP A 414 -3.27 4.04 24.39
CA ASP A 414 -1.94 3.46 24.63
C ASP A 414 -0.81 4.40 24.17
N ALA A 415 -0.99 5.70 24.44
CA ALA A 415 -0.03 6.73 24.09
C ALA A 415 0.74 7.21 25.32
N GLU A 416 2.04 7.39 25.16
CA GLU A 416 2.93 7.92 26.18
C GLU A 416 2.61 9.41 26.43
N PRO A 417 2.41 9.80 27.70
CA PRO A 417 2.12 11.19 28.02
C PRO A 417 3.40 12.04 28.08
N PHE A 418 3.36 13.19 27.43
CA PHE A 418 4.38 14.23 27.46
C PHE A 418 3.75 15.52 27.99
N ILE A 419 4.16 15.96 29.20
CA ILE A 419 3.66 17.18 29.85
C ILE A 419 4.59 18.39 29.67
N THR A 420 4.02 19.57 29.39
CA THR A 420 4.71 20.87 29.45
C THR A 420 4.28 21.66 30.70
N ILE A 421 5.23 22.16 31.49
CA ILE A 421 4.94 22.95 32.69
C ILE A 421 4.90 24.46 32.41
N ASN A 422 4.14 25.21 33.20
CA ASN A 422 4.01 26.66 33.05
C ASN A 422 4.90 27.44 34.03
N PHE A 423 6.19 27.59 33.69
CA PHE A 423 7.08 28.49 34.44
C PHE A 423 7.00 29.95 33.94
N GLN A 424 6.63 30.15 32.67
CA GLN A 424 6.73 31.44 31.99
C GLN A 424 5.80 32.50 32.59
N SER A 425 4.62 32.12 33.10
CA SER A 425 3.75 33.02 33.87
C SER A 425 4.45 33.54 35.12
N GLY A 426 5.11 32.65 35.88
CA GLY A 426 5.88 33.03 37.06
C GLY A 426 7.06 33.95 36.75
N TRP A 427 7.77 33.70 35.66
CA TRP A 427 8.83 34.61 35.22
C TRP A 427 8.27 35.99 34.80
N ARG A 428 7.24 36.03 33.95
CA ARG A 428 6.65 37.27 33.42
C ARG A 428 6.07 38.17 34.50
N TYR A 429 5.40 37.59 35.49
CA TYR A 429 4.69 38.33 36.53
C TYR A 429 5.46 38.41 37.87
N ASN A 430 6.74 38.01 37.89
CA ASN A 430 7.59 38.00 39.08
C ASN A 430 7.00 37.15 40.23
N ARG A 431 6.51 35.95 39.86
CA ARG A 431 5.87 34.93 40.71
C ARG A 431 6.50 33.54 40.46
N ILE A 432 7.82 33.47 40.25
CA ILE A 432 8.49 32.21 39.88
C ILE A 432 8.32 31.10 40.94
N GLN A 433 8.26 31.47 42.22
CA GLN A 433 7.98 30.52 43.31
C GLN A 433 6.57 29.93 43.20
N ASP A 434 5.57 30.72 42.81
CA ASP A 434 4.19 30.23 42.64
C ASP A 434 4.13 29.22 41.47
N SER A 435 4.85 29.48 40.37
CA SER A 435 5.00 28.52 39.27
C SER A 435 5.74 27.24 39.68
N LEU A 436 6.75 27.34 40.54
CA LEU A 436 7.44 26.17 41.09
C LEU A 436 6.48 25.36 41.95
N ASP A 437 5.78 25.99 42.88
CA ASP A 437 4.82 25.33 43.77
C ASP A 437 3.70 24.65 42.97
N GLU A 438 3.16 25.31 41.95
CA GLU A 438 2.17 24.74 41.03
C GLU A 438 2.71 23.51 40.28
N THR A 439 3.96 23.59 39.79
CA THR A 439 4.64 22.48 39.11
C THR A 439 4.84 21.30 40.04
N LEU A 440 5.33 21.52 41.26
CA LEU A 440 5.56 20.46 42.23
C LEU A 440 4.24 19.81 42.66
N ALA A 441 3.17 20.60 42.80
CA ALA A 441 1.84 20.07 43.04
C ALA A 441 1.36 19.16 41.89
N LEU A 442 1.62 19.53 40.63
CA LEU A 442 1.28 18.72 39.46
C LEU A 442 2.06 17.39 39.44
N VAL A 443 3.39 17.44 39.63
CA VAL A 443 4.23 16.23 39.69
C VAL A 443 3.77 15.32 40.83
N GLN A 444 3.49 15.88 42.00
CA GLN A 444 2.98 15.12 43.16
C GLN A 444 1.61 14.49 42.89
N HIS A 445 0.70 15.22 42.22
CA HIS A 445 -0.61 14.70 41.81
C HIS A 445 -0.44 13.51 40.87
N CYS A 446 0.33 13.67 39.78
CA CYS A 446 0.62 12.59 38.84
C CYS A 446 1.26 11.37 39.51
N LYS A 447 2.14 11.59 40.50
CA LYS A 447 2.76 10.51 41.29
C LYS A 447 1.74 9.78 42.16
N ASN A 448 0.90 10.52 42.89
CA ASN A 448 -0.12 9.96 43.78
C ASN A 448 -1.19 9.18 43.01
N SER A 449 -1.55 9.68 41.82
CA SER A 449 -2.51 9.04 40.92
C SER A 449 -1.91 7.89 40.11
N SER A 450 -0.61 7.58 40.30
CA SER A 450 0.11 6.51 39.58
C SER A 450 0.05 6.65 38.06
N TYR A 451 0.08 7.90 37.56
CA TYR A 451 -0.01 8.18 36.13
C TYR A 451 1.27 7.83 35.37
N ASN A 452 2.40 7.76 36.07
CA ASN A 452 3.73 7.40 35.56
C ASN A 452 4.16 8.28 34.37
N ILE A 453 4.00 9.60 34.48
CA ILE A 453 4.44 10.53 33.44
C ILE A 453 5.96 10.61 33.43
N LYS A 454 6.58 10.16 32.35
CA LYS A 454 8.05 10.15 32.21
C LYS A 454 8.59 11.47 31.66
N TYR A 455 7.97 12.03 30.63
CA TYR A 455 8.52 13.16 29.87
C TYR A 455 7.92 14.50 30.30
N TRP A 456 8.79 15.41 30.78
CA TRP A 456 8.40 16.72 31.28
C TRP A 456 9.20 17.83 30.60
N ARG A 457 8.52 18.74 29.92
CA ARG A 457 9.13 19.91 29.29
C ARG A 457 9.00 21.16 30.14
N ILE A 458 10.10 21.88 30.28
CA ILE A 458 10.18 23.16 30.99
C ILE A 458 9.76 24.29 30.03
N GLY A 459 8.47 24.64 30.04
CA GLY A 459 7.87 25.73 29.25
C GLY A 459 7.78 25.48 27.74
N ASN A 460 7.36 26.50 27.00
CA ASN A 460 7.25 26.47 25.54
C ASN A 460 7.90 27.72 24.94
N GLU A 461 8.87 27.57 24.04
CA GLU A 461 9.48 28.67 23.30
C GLU A 461 9.93 29.87 24.16
N PRO A 462 10.76 29.69 25.21
CA PRO A 462 11.21 30.78 26.08
C PRO A 462 12.27 31.68 25.44
N PHE A 463 12.05 32.11 24.18
CA PHE A 463 13.03 32.86 23.39
C PHE A 463 13.24 34.31 23.86
N ASP A 464 12.28 34.86 24.60
CA ASP A 464 12.39 36.20 25.19
C ASP A 464 13.35 36.26 26.38
N MET A 465 13.79 35.10 26.89
CA MET A 465 14.74 34.97 27.99
C MET A 465 16.16 34.83 27.48
N THR A 466 17.16 35.10 28.31
CA THR A 466 18.56 34.71 28.07
C THR A 466 18.79 33.23 28.39
N ALA A 467 19.90 32.65 27.91
CA ALA A 467 20.28 31.28 28.26
C ALA A 467 20.50 31.14 29.78
N GLN A 468 21.13 32.12 30.43
CA GLN A 468 21.31 32.16 31.88
C GLN A 468 19.99 32.15 32.65
N GLU A 469 19.01 32.99 32.28
CA GLU A 469 17.73 33.03 32.99
C GLU A 469 16.97 31.70 32.87
N LEU A 470 17.01 31.06 31.69
CA LEU A 470 16.42 29.74 31.52
C LEU A 470 17.17 28.68 32.32
N ALA A 471 18.50 28.72 32.34
CA ALA A 471 19.33 27.81 33.13
C ALA A 471 19.05 27.94 34.63
N ASP A 472 18.87 29.15 35.15
CA ASP A 472 18.51 29.38 36.55
C ASP A 472 17.16 28.74 36.91
N ILE A 473 16.18 28.82 36.00
CA ILE A 473 14.88 28.17 36.17
C ILE A 473 15.01 26.65 36.13
N VAL A 474 15.73 26.09 35.16
CA VAL A 474 15.95 24.65 35.06
C VAL A 474 16.66 24.11 36.31
N ASN A 475 17.72 24.80 36.76
CA ASN A 475 18.47 24.43 37.96
C ASN A 475 17.66 24.60 39.26
N MET A 476 16.60 25.41 39.25
CA MET A 476 15.65 25.53 40.36
C MET A 476 14.58 24.43 40.32
N PHE A 477 13.96 24.20 39.16
CA PHE A 477 12.78 23.35 39.02
C PHE A 477 13.15 21.87 39.00
N VAL A 478 14.13 21.48 38.19
CA VAL A 478 14.43 20.06 37.93
C VAL A 478 14.83 19.30 39.20
N PRO A 479 15.76 19.80 40.04
CA PRO A 479 16.11 19.08 41.27
C PRO A 479 14.92 18.93 42.22
N ALA A 480 14.02 19.92 42.27
CA ALA A 480 12.83 19.87 43.11
C ALA A 480 11.80 18.86 42.57
N MET A 481 11.59 18.82 41.26
CA MET A 481 10.73 17.82 40.62
C MET A 481 11.27 16.39 40.82
N LYS A 482 12.59 16.18 40.62
CA LYS A 482 13.24 14.88 40.80
C LYS A 482 13.28 14.40 42.27
N GLN A 483 13.08 15.29 43.25
CA GLN A 483 12.86 14.86 44.65
C GLN A 483 11.52 14.16 44.85
N ILE A 484 10.50 14.54 44.08
CA ILE A 484 9.16 13.92 44.12
C ILE A 484 9.17 12.65 43.30
N ASP A 485 9.68 12.73 42.07
CA ASP A 485 9.80 11.58 41.19
C ASP A 485 11.16 11.53 40.48
N PRO A 486 12.11 10.70 40.94
CA PRO A 486 13.43 10.62 40.35
C PRO A 486 13.47 9.95 38.96
N THR A 487 12.34 9.39 38.49
CA THR A 487 12.28 8.70 37.18
C THR A 487 11.88 9.61 36.02
N ILE A 488 11.61 10.89 36.27
CA ILE A 488 11.24 11.83 35.22
C ILE A 488 12.45 12.21 34.36
N GLU A 489 12.18 12.45 33.09
CA GLU A 489 13.13 12.94 32.09
C GLU A 489 12.72 14.33 31.63
N ILE A 490 13.72 15.19 31.48
CA ILE A 490 13.55 16.63 31.30
C ILE A 490 13.84 17.03 29.87
N ILE A 491 12.89 17.77 29.30
CA ILE A 491 12.93 18.32 27.96
C ILE A 491 13.05 19.85 28.05
N VAL A 492 13.97 20.45 27.30
CA VAL A 492 14.11 21.92 27.26
C VAL A 492 14.25 22.42 25.83
N ASN A 493 13.54 23.52 25.55
CA ASN A 493 13.70 24.30 24.33
C ASN A 493 14.34 25.65 24.67
N THR A 494 15.44 25.99 24.00
CA THR A 494 16.10 27.31 24.13
C THR A 494 16.13 28.08 22.81
N SER A 495 16.07 27.39 21.66
CA SER A 495 15.98 28.02 20.35
C SER A 495 15.17 27.14 19.39
N ASN A 496 14.56 27.75 18.37
CA ASN A 496 13.90 27.06 17.26
C ASN A 496 14.86 26.68 16.12
N HIS A 497 16.15 26.94 16.29
CA HIS A 497 17.17 26.66 15.29
C HIS A 497 18.26 25.74 15.86
N PHE A 498 18.84 24.92 14.98
CA PHE A 498 19.85 23.92 15.33
C PHE A 498 21.20 24.56 15.64
N ASN A 499 21.96 24.91 14.59
CA ASN A 499 23.37 25.33 14.67
C ASN A 499 23.65 26.68 14.00
N THR A 500 22.64 27.55 13.87
CA THR A 500 22.82 28.86 13.25
C THR A 500 23.77 29.73 14.07
N PRO A 501 24.47 30.73 13.47
CA PRO A 501 25.32 31.67 14.21
C PRO A 501 24.63 32.39 15.37
N TYR A 502 23.28 32.42 15.37
CA TYR A 502 22.46 32.95 16.45
C TYR A 502 22.10 31.91 17.53
N SER A 503 21.72 30.69 17.14
CA SER A 503 21.25 29.66 18.08
C SER A 503 22.38 28.90 18.75
N ALA A 504 23.46 28.62 18.03
CA ALA A 504 24.59 27.86 18.52
C ALA A 504 25.20 28.44 19.82
N PRO A 505 25.53 29.75 19.91
CA PRO A 505 26.06 30.33 21.15
C PRO A 505 25.10 30.23 22.33
N ARG A 506 23.79 30.30 22.07
CA ARG A 506 22.76 30.21 23.11
C ARG A 506 22.61 28.80 23.65
N TRP A 507 22.70 27.79 22.78
CA TRP A 507 22.74 26.38 23.18
C TRP A 507 24.00 26.05 23.97
N ASP A 508 25.18 26.51 23.52
CA ASP A 508 26.45 26.33 24.23
C ASP A 508 26.36 26.86 25.67
N GLU A 509 25.95 28.13 25.83
CA GLU A 509 25.82 28.79 27.14
C GLU A 509 24.82 28.03 28.04
N PHE A 510 23.66 27.65 27.49
CA PHE A 510 22.65 26.94 28.26
C PHE A 510 23.13 25.58 28.76
N PHE A 511 23.77 24.77 27.89
CA PHE A 511 24.24 23.46 28.29
C PHE A 511 25.43 23.50 29.26
N GLU A 512 26.31 24.51 29.14
CA GLU A 512 27.36 24.75 30.14
C GLU A 512 26.75 24.98 31.54
N LEU A 513 25.65 25.73 31.62
CA LEU A 513 25.03 26.13 32.89
C LEU A 513 24.07 25.09 33.48
N ALA A 514 23.32 24.37 32.64
CA ALA A 514 22.20 23.53 33.08
C ALA A 514 22.09 22.17 32.36
N GLY A 515 22.99 21.84 31.44
CA GLY A 515 22.90 20.61 30.63
C GLY A 515 22.85 19.33 31.45
N HIS A 516 23.47 19.30 32.63
CA HIS A 516 23.45 18.16 33.56
C HIS A 516 22.05 17.84 34.15
N ASN A 517 21.08 18.75 34.03
CA ASN A 517 19.70 18.56 34.47
C ASN A 517 18.73 18.24 33.33
N VAL A 518 19.23 18.13 32.09
CA VAL A 518 18.42 17.98 30.88
C VAL A 518 18.72 16.65 30.23
N ASP A 519 17.65 15.94 29.84
CA ASP A 519 17.74 14.65 29.16
C ASP A 519 17.56 14.83 27.64
N TYR A 520 16.75 15.81 27.21
CA TYR A 520 16.43 16.07 25.80
C TYR A 520 16.46 17.55 25.42
N ALA A 521 17.03 17.83 24.25
CA ALA A 521 16.91 19.10 23.55
C ALA A 521 15.66 19.08 22.65
N ASP A 522 14.76 20.04 22.86
CA ASP A 522 13.55 20.22 22.06
C ASP A 522 13.72 21.32 21.02
N LEU A 523 13.34 21.02 19.78
CA LEU A 523 13.40 21.91 18.62
C LEU A 523 12.03 21.98 17.96
N HIS A 524 11.69 23.16 17.43
CA HIS A 524 10.47 23.32 16.65
C HIS A 524 10.84 23.49 15.16
N CYS A 525 10.44 22.52 14.34
CA CYS A 525 10.88 22.40 12.95
C CYS A 525 9.73 22.65 11.98
N TYR A 526 9.68 23.87 11.43
CA TYR A 526 8.75 24.20 10.36
C TYR A 526 9.49 24.47 9.06
N TRP A 527 9.27 23.63 8.04
CA TRP A 527 9.91 23.83 6.76
C TRP A 527 9.38 25.10 6.10
N ARG A 528 10.26 26.08 5.83
CA ARG A 528 9.91 27.38 5.25
C ARG A 528 8.83 28.14 6.00
N TRP A 529 9.01 28.28 7.32
CA TRP A 529 8.24 29.23 8.12
C TRP A 529 8.54 30.67 7.70
N GLY A 530 7.49 31.44 7.45
CA GLY A 530 7.56 32.89 7.27
C GLY A 530 6.31 33.54 7.82
N ASP A 531 6.39 34.83 8.15
CA ASP A 531 5.26 35.61 8.66
C ASP A 531 4.31 36.02 7.53
N LYS A 532 3.16 36.59 7.90
CA LYS A 532 2.12 37.09 6.99
C LYS A 532 2.57 38.13 5.95
N ASP A 533 3.79 38.66 6.10
CA ASP A 533 4.40 39.67 5.23
C ASP A 533 5.65 39.13 4.49
N SER A 534 6.09 37.90 4.78
CA SER A 534 7.23 37.26 4.10
C SER A 534 6.97 37.05 2.60
N PRO A 535 8.01 37.16 1.74
CA PRO A 535 7.86 36.96 0.30
C PRO A 535 7.72 35.46 -0.05
N ALA A 536 7.17 35.14 -1.23
CA ALA A 536 6.76 33.78 -1.59
C ALA A 536 7.92 32.78 -1.65
N GLU A 537 9.10 33.24 -2.04
CA GLU A 537 10.35 32.47 -2.07
C GLU A 537 10.78 31.97 -0.68
N ASP A 538 10.37 32.62 0.41
CA ASP A 538 10.70 32.21 1.78
C ASP A 538 9.65 31.29 2.40
N LEU A 539 8.54 31.04 1.70
CA LEU A 539 7.39 30.29 2.21
C LEU A 539 7.38 28.84 1.73
N ALA A 540 6.64 27.99 2.45
CA ALA A 540 6.45 26.57 2.15
C ALA A 540 5.55 26.30 0.93
N THR A 541 5.80 26.98 -0.19
CA THR A 541 5.03 26.83 -1.43
C THR A 541 5.34 25.49 -2.13
N TRP A 542 4.41 25.04 -2.98
CA TRP A 542 4.62 23.83 -3.79
C TRP A 542 5.83 23.97 -4.73
N GLU A 543 6.01 25.14 -5.35
CA GLU A 543 7.14 25.42 -6.24
C GLU A 543 8.48 25.34 -5.49
N ASN A 544 8.54 25.87 -4.26
CA ASN A 544 9.74 25.74 -3.46
C ASN A 544 10.03 24.28 -3.08
N PHE A 545 8.99 23.48 -2.83
CA PHE A 545 9.16 22.10 -2.40
C PHE A 545 9.76 21.22 -3.49
N ILE A 546 9.30 21.38 -4.73
CA ILE A 546 9.82 20.62 -5.87
C ILE A 546 11.25 21.04 -6.26
N ASN A 547 11.67 22.26 -5.92
CA ASN A 547 12.99 22.80 -6.24
C ASN A 547 14.03 22.60 -5.12
N ASP A 548 13.60 22.45 -3.87
CA ASP A 548 14.46 22.22 -2.70
C ASP A 548 14.71 20.71 -2.53
N VAL A 549 15.79 20.21 -3.12
CA VAL A 549 16.06 18.77 -3.28
C VAL A 549 17.45 18.41 -2.71
N PRO A 550 17.52 17.75 -1.53
CA PRO A 550 16.42 17.55 -0.57
C PRO A 550 16.00 18.86 0.12
N ILE A 551 14.86 18.85 0.83
CA ILE A 551 14.47 20.03 1.63
C ILE A 551 15.50 20.31 2.73
N THR A 552 15.71 21.60 3.01
CA THR A 552 16.67 22.08 4.00
C THR A 552 15.99 22.53 5.30
N ALA A 553 16.67 22.36 6.43
CA ALA A 553 16.14 22.66 7.76
C ALA A 553 15.99 24.16 8.01
N GLU A 554 16.94 24.93 7.49
CA GLU A 554 17.04 26.38 7.65
C GLU A 554 17.10 27.02 6.27
N HIS A 555 16.14 27.88 5.95
CA HIS A 555 15.98 28.52 4.63
C HIS A 555 16.29 30.01 4.64
N THR A 556 16.68 30.56 5.79
CA THR A 556 16.98 31.99 5.93
C THR A 556 18.44 32.29 5.60
N GLN A 557 18.72 33.51 5.13
CA GLN A 557 20.09 33.99 4.84
C GLN A 557 21.05 33.93 6.05
N TRP A 558 20.54 33.76 7.27
CA TRP A 558 21.33 33.68 8.49
C TRP A 558 21.74 32.25 8.86
N ALA A 559 21.24 31.24 8.14
CA ALA A 559 21.56 29.83 8.37
C ALA A 559 23.05 29.49 8.21
N GLY A 560 23.78 30.31 7.45
CA GLY A 560 25.13 29.96 7.00
C GLY A 560 25.03 28.94 5.88
N GLU A 561 25.11 27.65 6.21
CA GLU A 561 24.93 26.55 5.26
C GLU A 561 23.49 26.03 5.32
N HIS A 562 22.87 25.78 4.16
CA HIS A 562 21.50 25.26 4.06
C HIS A 562 21.54 23.73 4.05
N LEU A 563 21.55 23.12 5.24
CA LEU A 563 21.64 21.67 5.41
C LEU A 563 20.27 21.00 5.56
N PRO A 564 20.11 19.73 5.14
CA PRO A 564 18.94 18.92 5.45
C PRO A 564 18.78 18.69 6.97
N TYR A 565 17.56 18.44 7.44
CA TYR A 565 17.27 18.19 8.87
C TYR A 565 18.12 17.07 9.46
N ASN A 566 18.28 15.94 8.77
CA ASN A 566 19.09 14.84 9.29
C ASN A 566 20.55 15.24 9.53
N GLN A 567 21.12 16.11 8.68
CA GLN A 567 22.48 16.60 8.87
C GLN A 567 22.56 17.61 10.01
N GLU A 568 21.60 18.53 10.11
CA GLU A 568 21.54 19.47 11.24
C GLU A 568 21.38 18.77 12.59
N ILE A 569 20.52 17.75 12.66
CA ILE A 569 20.33 16.94 13.87
C ILE A 569 21.63 16.22 14.23
N ASN A 570 22.33 15.63 13.25
CA ASN A 570 23.61 14.95 13.48
C ASN A 570 24.71 15.92 13.93
N ASN A 571 24.77 17.12 13.34
CA ASN A 571 25.70 18.18 13.75
C ASN A 571 25.42 18.65 15.18
N PHE A 572 24.13 18.85 15.52
CA PHE A 572 23.71 19.23 16.86
C PHE A 572 24.11 18.17 17.89
N ARG A 573 23.79 16.89 17.64
CA ARG A 573 24.18 15.79 18.52
C ARG A 573 25.69 15.66 18.67
N SER A 574 26.43 15.78 17.58
CA SER A 574 27.89 15.72 17.60
C SER A 574 28.47 16.80 18.52
N ARG A 575 27.97 18.04 18.40
CA ARG A 575 28.40 19.20 19.20
C ARG A 575 28.15 19.02 20.69
N TYR A 576 27.00 18.47 21.08
CA TYR A 576 26.60 18.34 22.49
C TYR A 576 26.71 16.91 23.04
N SER A 577 27.47 16.05 22.36
CA SER A 577 27.66 14.65 22.73
C SER A 577 28.21 14.45 24.14
N GLU A 578 28.99 15.40 24.66
CA GLU A 578 29.55 15.34 26.03
C GLU A 578 28.48 15.42 27.13
N TYR A 579 27.31 16.01 26.83
CA TYR A 579 26.19 16.11 27.77
C TYR A 579 25.28 14.88 27.72
N GLY A 580 25.44 14.00 26.72
CA GLY A 580 24.58 12.82 26.54
C GLY A 580 23.12 13.16 26.21
N ILE A 581 22.87 14.34 25.65
CA ILE A 581 21.53 14.87 25.37
C ILE A 581 21.03 14.33 24.03
N ASP A 582 19.80 13.83 24.02
CA ASP A 582 19.13 13.39 22.81
C ASP A 582 18.17 14.46 22.26
N VAL A 583 17.69 14.30 21.03
CA VAL A 583 16.92 15.31 20.30
C VAL A 583 15.47 14.90 20.15
N ILE A 584 14.57 15.82 20.53
CA ILE A 584 13.12 15.74 20.35
C ILE A 584 12.67 16.91 19.48
N ILE A 585 11.61 16.70 18.70
CA ILE A 585 10.96 17.75 17.91
C ILE A 585 9.49 17.87 18.33
N SER A 586 9.21 18.66 19.36
CA SER A 586 7.85 18.73 19.93
C SER A 586 6.87 19.60 19.13
N GLU A 587 7.36 20.33 18.13
CA GLU A 587 6.51 20.95 17.11
C GLU A 587 7.14 20.84 15.75
N TRP A 588 6.37 20.32 14.79
CA TRP A 588 6.79 20.38 13.40
C TRP A 588 5.61 20.38 12.45
N ASN A 589 5.83 21.01 11.29
CA ASN A 589 4.94 20.91 10.14
C ASN A 589 5.57 21.58 8.91
N ALA A 590 4.86 21.57 7.78
CA ALA A 590 5.12 22.55 6.76
C ALA A 590 4.76 23.97 7.26
N GLY A 591 5.56 24.97 6.89
CA GLY A 591 5.35 26.36 7.25
C GLY A 591 3.96 26.89 6.82
N PRO A 592 3.36 27.82 7.59
CA PRO A 592 2.06 28.39 7.28
C PRO A 592 2.13 29.33 6.06
N LEU A 593 1.07 29.34 5.24
CA LEU A 593 0.94 30.21 4.06
C LEU A 593 0.03 31.43 4.29
N TRP A 594 -0.64 31.52 5.45
CA TRP A 594 -1.49 32.65 5.86
C TRP A 594 -2.57 33.04 4.82
N ASN A 595 -3.16 32.05 4.13
CA ASN A 595 -4.17 32.23 3.07
C ASN A 595 -3.70 33.07 1.86
N ARG A 596 -2.38 33.22 1.64
CA ARG A 596 -1.83 34.02 0.53
C ARG A 596 -1.60 33.23 -0.75
N ILE A 597 -1.29 31.94 -0.61
CA ILE A 597 -0.92 31.03 -1.69
C ILE A 597 -1.65 29.71 -1.42
N GLU A 598 -2.31 29.17 -2.43
CA GLU A 598 -3.00 27.88 -2.31
C GLU A 598 -1.98 26.74 -2.43
N ARG A 599 -1.79 26.02 -1.32
CA ARG A 599 -1.22 24.67 -1.30
C ARG A 599 -2.31 23.73 -0.83
N SER A 600 -2.47 22.60 -1.51
CA SER A 600 -3.49 21.62 -1.14
C SER A 600 -3.09 20.81 0.09
N HIS A 601 -4.07 20.20 0.76
CA HIS A 601 -3.82 19.24 1.84
C HIS A 601 -2.97 18.05 1.38
N TYR A 602 -3.05 17.69 0.10
CA TYR A 602 -2.24 16.62 -0.47
C TYR A 602 -0.77 17.05 -0.64
N GLN A 603 -0.52 18.25 -1.15
CA GLN A 603 0.84 18.81 -1.27
C GLN A 603 1.50 18.96 0.11
N ALA A 604 0.75 19.43 1.12
CA ALA A 604 1.24 19.48 2.49
C ALA A 604 1.63 18.10 3.05
N ALA A 605 0.92 17.04 2.66
CA ALA A 605 1.22 15.67 3.08
C ALA A 605 2.56 15.18 2.51
N LEU A 606 2.91 15.54 1.27
CA LEU A 606 4.19 15.16 0.66
C LEU A 606 5.38 15.89 1.30
N ILE A 607 5.23 17.18 1.60
CA ILE A 607 6.25 17.94 2.38
C ILE A 607 6.50 17.26 3.72
N GLN A 608 5.44 16.98 4.47
CA GLN A 608 5.54 16.33 5.78
C GLN A 608 6.12 14.91 5.70
N SER A 609 5.92 14.21 4.57
CA SER A 609 6.52 12.89 4.35
C SER A 609 8.03 12.98 4.20
N GLU A 610 8.55 13.96 3.46
CA GLU A 610 10.00 14.15 3.36
C GLU A 610 10.61 14.60 4.70
N MET A 611 9.94 15.48 5.45
CA MET A 611 10.38 15.86 6.80
C MET A 611 10.48 14.62 7.72
N MET A 612 9.47 13.74 7.71
CA MET A 612 9.49 12.49 8.48
C MET A 612 10.66 11.58 8.09
N MET A 613 10.93 11.42 6.79
CA MET A 613 12.09 10.67 6.31
C MET A 613 13.40 11.23 6.87
N GLN A 614 13.56 12.56 6.87
CA GLN A 614 14.75 13.19 7.41
C GLN A 614 14.84 13.08 8.94
N PHE A 615 13.73 13.14 9.68
CA PHE A 615 13.73 12.90 11.14
C PHE A 615 14.13 11.46 11.48
N ILE A 616 13.65 10.49 10.70
CA ILE A 616 14.04 9.08 10.82
C ILE A 616 15.53 8.91 10.53
N LYS A 617 16.04 9.47 9.42
CA LYS A 617 17.49 9.44 9.09
C LYS A 617 18.34 10.16 10.13
N GLY A 618 17.82 11.26 10.69
CA GLY A 618 18.44 12.01 11.78
C GLY A 618 18.27 11.36 13.15
N ASN A 619 17.76 10.14 13.25
CA ASN A 619 17.56 9.39 14.50
C ASN A 619 16.79 10.18 15.59
N VAL A 620 15.83 11.03 15.25
CA VAL A 620 15.07 11.82 16.25
C VAL A 620 14.41 10.87 17.27
N PHE A 621 14.48 11.22 18.56
CA PHE A 621 13.95 10.35 19.61
C PHE A 621 12.42 10.43 19.71
N MET A 622 11.83 11.60 19.54
CA MET A 622 10.40 11.82 19.66
C MET A 622 10.00 13.00 18.80
N ALA A 623 8.84 12.94 18.17
CA ALA A 623 8.30 14.09 17.46
C ALA A 623 6.79 14.22 17.58
N THR A 624 6.30 15.45 17.78
CA THR A 624 4.87 15.74 17.83
C THR A 624 4.47 16.79 16.80
N ARG A 625 3.55 16.42 15.91
CA ARG A 625 3.06 17.32 14.87
C ARG A 625 2.10 18.35 15.45
N TRP A 626 2.31 19.61 15.04
CA TRP A 626 1.44 20.72 15.40
C TRP A 626 0.89 21.47 14.18
N PRO A 627 -0.41 21.83 14.15
CA PRO A 627 -1.46 21.42 15.07
C PRO A 627 -2.10 20.08 14.64
N GLY A 628 -2.74 19.40 15.59
CA GLY A 628 -3.49 18.17 15.29
C GLY A 628 -4.83 18.40 14.59
N SER A 629 -5.72 19.21 15.20
CA SER A 629 -7.09 19.46 14.72
C SER A 629 -7.58 20.91 14.88
N TRP A 630 -6.68 21.91 14.88
CA TRP A 630 -6.99 23.26 15.39
C TRP A 630 -7.60 24.24 14.36
N ALA A 631 -8.79 24.79 14.64
CA ALA A 631 -9.51 25.74 13.77
C ALA A 631 -8.87 27.14 13.68
N ALA A 632 -8.21 27.61 14.74
CA ALA A 632 -7.73 28.99 14.80
C ALA A 632 -6.55 29.25 13.84
N VAL A 633 -5.84 28.19 13.47
CA VAL A 633 -4.83 28.25 12.40
C VAL A 633 -5.42 27.58 11.17
N GLN A 634 -6.23 28.35 10.44
CA GLN A 634 -6.66 27.99 9.08
C GLN A 634 -5.42 27.62 8.28
N GLY A 635 -5.37 26.37 7.83
CA GLY A 635 -4.19 25.86 7.17
C GLY A 635 -4.37 24.44 6.69
N ASP A 636 -3.60 24.11 5.69
CA ASP A 636 -3.57 22.84 5.00
C ASP A 636 -2.79 21.72 5.71
N ARG A 637 -2.32 22.03 6.92
CA ARG A 637 -1.27 21.31 7.64
C ARG A 637 -1.75 20.41 8.78
N ALA A 638 -2.97 20.61 9.28
CA ALA A 638 -3.59 19.72 10.28
C ALA A 638 -3.92 18.36 9.63
N PHE A 639 -3.91 17.27 10.41
CA PHE A 639 -4.25 15.94 9.90
C PHE A 639 -5.72 15.55 10.08
N ILE A 640 -6.43 16.28 10.95
CA ILE A 640 -7.88 16.25 11.09
C ILE A 640 -8.41 17.61 10.67
N ASP A 641 -9.48 17.60 9.87
CA ASP A 641 -10.21 18.81 9.58
C ASP A 641 -10.90 19.33 10.86
N PRO A 642 -10.65 20.59 11.28
CA PRO A 642 -11.10 21.09 12.57
C PRO A 642 -12.63 21.18 12.71
N ASP A 643 -13.34 21.35 11.58
CA ASP A 643 -14.79 21.57 11.57
C ASP A 643 -15.55 20.27 11.29
N THR A 644 -15.08 19.47 10.34
CA THR A 644 -15.77 18.25 9.89
C THR A 644 -15.25 16.96 10.52
N LEU A 645 -14.12 17.03 11.23
CA LEU A 645 -13.39 15.90 11.83
C LEU A 645 -12.98 14.82 10.81
N GLN A 646 -13.02 15.15 9.52
CA GLN A 646 -12.61 14.25 8.46
C GLN A 646 -11.08 14.13 8.39
N PRO A 647 -10.55 12.94 8.10
CA PRO A 647 -9.12 12.75 7.94
C PRO A 647 -8.61 13.46 6.68
N ARG A 648 -7.47 14.14 6.80
CA ARG A 648 -6.77 14.78 5.67
C ARG A 648 -5.72 13.83 5.07
N PRO A 649 -5.25 14.07 3.83
CA PRO A 649 -4.28 13.20 3.15
C PRO A 649 -3.05 12.84 3.98
N VAL A 650 -2.56 13.76 4.82
CA VAL A 650 -1.40 13.50 5.68
C VAL A 650 -1.63 12.34 6.67
N LEU A 651 -2.85 12.12 7.17
CA LEU A 651 -3.15 10.95 8.01
C LEU A 651 -2.91 9.65 7.24
N LYS A 652 -3.24 9.61 5.94
CA LYS A 652 -2.97 8.44 5.09
C LYS A 652 -1.48 8.29 4.78
N ALA A 653 -0.76 9.39 4.57
CA ALA A 653 0.69 9.37 4.36
C ALA A 653 1.43 8.82 5.58
N MET A 654 1.05 9.26 6.78
CA MET A 654 1.69 8.82 8.02
C MET A 654 1.49 7.34 8.33
N LYS A 655 0.39 6.74 7.88
CA LYS A 655 0.20 5.29 7.96
C LYS A 655 1.27 4.50 7.21
N PHE A 656 1.97 5.09 6.24
CA PHE A 656 3.09 4.41 5.57
C PHE A 656 4.26 4.31 6.55
N PHE A 657 4.56 5.40 7.26
CA PHE A 657 5.64 5.46 8.25
C PHE A 657 5.39 4.57 9.47
N ASN A 658 4.14 4.36 9.89
CA ASN A 658 3.82 3.40 10.96
C ASN A 658 4.33 1.98 10.67
N ASN A 659 4.56 1.61 9.40
CA ASN A 659 5.12 0.31 9.05
C ASN A 659 6.63 0.24 9.31
N VAL A 660 7.32 1.36 9.53
CA VAL A 660 8.78 1.40 9.78
C VAL A 660 9.13 1.84 11.20
N LEU A 661 8.23 2.52 11.91
CA LEU A 661 8.43 2.90 13.31
C LEU A 661 8.69 1.67 14.19
N GLY A 662 9.64 1.78 15.12
CA GLY A 662 10.10 0.69 16.00
C GLY A 662 11.04 -0.33 15.34
N LYS A 663 11.21 -0.28 14.01
CA LYS A 663 12.03 -1.23 13.24
C LYS A 663 13.46 -0.74 13.09
N MET A 664 14.33 -1.60 12.57
CA MET A 664 15.72 -1.22 12.31
C MET A 664 15.85 -0.41 11.02
N LEU A 665 16.29 0.85 11.08
CA LEU A 665 16.69 1.61 9.89
C LEU A 665 17.89 0.94 9.20
N LEU A 666 17.82 0.86 7.88
CA LEU A 666 18.91 0.42 7.03
C LEU A 666 19.58 1.60 6.33
N GLU A 667 20.85 1.43 5.99
CA GLU A 667 21.51 2.29 5.03
C GLU A 667 20.85 2.10 3.65
N SER A 668 20.22 3.16 3.14
CA SER A 668 19.59 3.16 1.83
C SER A 668 19.45 4.58 1.32
N ASP A 669 19.82 4.78 0.05
CA ASP A 669 19.59 6.02 -0.67
C ASP A 669 19.08 5.72 -2.08
N SER A 670 18.36 6.69 -2.63
CA SER A 670 17.91 6.67 -4.02
C SER A 670 19.02 7.20 -4.93
N SER A 671 19.17 6.59 -6.11
CA SER A 671 20.06 7.12 -7.15
C SER A 671 19.62 8.48 -7.72
N ASP A 672 18.37 8.91 -7.45
CA ASP A 672 17.83 10.23 -7.78
C ASP A 672 17.48 10.99 -6.48
N SER A 673 18.15 12.12 -6.23
CA SER A 673 17.93 12.93 -5.02
C SER A 673 16.54 13.57 -4.96
N ALA A 674 15.85 13.73 -6.11
CA ALA A 674 14.46 14.16 -6.15
C ALA A 674 13.48 13.08 -5.70
N LEU A 675 13.98 11.89 -5.36
CA LEU A 675 13.22 10.77 -4.84
C LEU A 675 13.74 10.29 -3.48
N PRO A 676 13.61 11.08 -2.40
CA PRO A 676 14.13 10.67 -1.10
C PRO A 676 13.42 9.41 -0.59
N CYS A 677 14.18 8.55 0.07
CA CYS A 677 13.71 7.28 0.60
C CYS A 677 14.26 6.96 1.99
N ILE A 678 13.59 6.04 2.67
CA ILE A 678 14.09 5.34 3.87
C ILE A 678 13.76 3.86 3.74
N SER A 679 14.57 3.02 4.36
CA SER A 679 14.32 1.58 4.39
C SER A 679 14.51 1.01 5.78
N ALA A 680 13.68 0.06 6.15
CA ALA A 680 13.72 -0.55 7.48
C ALA A 680 13.59 -2.07 7.40
N PHE A 681 14.10 -2.75 8.41
CA PHE A 681 14.01 -4.20 8.59
C PHE A 681 13.35 -4.54 9.93
N SER A 682 12.43 -5.51 9.89
CA SER A 682 11.89 -6.16 11.07
C SER A 682 12.36 -7.61 11.11
N GLU A 683 13.09 -7.94 12.17
CA GLU A 683 13.62 -9.29 12.40
C GLU A 683 12.50 -10.28 12.74
N ASP A 684 11.50 -9.83 13.51
CA ASP A 684 10.36 -10.63 13.94
C ASP A 684 9.38 -10.97 12.81
N GLU A 685 9.16 -10.05 11.86
CA GLU A 685 8.35 -10.30 10.67
C GLU A 685 9.18 -10.90 9.52
N SER A 686 10.51 -10.93 9.63
CA SER A 686 11.43 -11.23 8.53
C SER A 686 11.09 -10.42 7.27
N LYS A 687 10.86 -9.11 7.46
CA LYS A 687 10.30 -8.22 6.43
C LYS A 687 11.13 -6.95 6.28
N LEU A 688 11.37 -6.58 5.03
CA LEU A 688 11.95 -5.30 4.62
C LEU A 688 10.85 -4.32 4.20
N PHE A 689 11.10 -3.05 4.45
CA PHE A 689 10.22 -1.95 4.11
C PHE A 689 11.03 -0.88 3.40
N ASN A 690 10.48 -0.29 2.35
CA ASN A 690 11.02 0.92 1.73
C ASN A 690 9.90 1.93 1.56
N VAL A 691 10.11 3.16 2.05
CA VAL A 691 9.21 4.29 1.81
C VAL A 691 9.92 5.26 0.88
N LEU A 692 9.30 5.55 -0.27
CA LEU A 692 9.88 6.34 -1.35
C LEU A 692 8.92 7.44 -1.78
N LEU A 693 9.42 8.66 -1.90
CA LEU A 693 8.66 9.82 -2.38
C LEU A 693 9.10 10.18 -3.80
N ASN A 694 8.18 10.36 -4.74
CA ASN A 694 8.49 10.97 -6.04
C ASN A 694 8.13 12.46 -6.02
N LYS A 695 9.12 13.35 -6.02
CA LYS A 695 8.91 14.81 -6.08
C LYS A 695 8.82 15.37 -7.50
N THR A 696 8.93 14.52 -8.52
CA THR A 696 9.04 14.96 -9.92
C THR A 696 7.69 14.96 -10.64
N ALA A 697 7.63 15.73 -11.73
CA ALA A 697 6.47 15.81 -12.61
C ALA A 697 6.29 14.58 -13.52
N SER A 698 7.24 13.63 -13.51
CA SER A 698 7.21 12.43 -14.33
C SER A 698 7.00 11.19 -13.48
N GLU A 699 6.37 10.18 -14.08
CA GLU A 699 6.42 8.83 -13.55
C GLU A 699 7.88 8.36 -13.52
N LYS A 700 8.23 7.55 -12.52
CA LYS A 700 9.57 7.00 -12.32
C LYS A 700 9.48 5.49 -12.22
N LYS A 701 10.29 4.79 -13.01
CA LYS A 701 10.48 3.34 -12.93
C LYS A 701 11.47 3.04 -11.81
N VAL A 702 11.02 2.37 -10.77
CA VAL A 702 11.79 2.11 -9.55
C VAL A 702 12.22 0.65 -9.55
N LEU A 703 13.51 0.42 -9.33
CA LEU A 703 14.10 -0.88 -9.04
C LEU A 703 14.58 -0.89 -7.58
N ILE A 704 14.05 -1.80 -6.78
CA ILE A 704 14.55 -2.12 -5.45
C ILE A 704 15.27 -3.45 -5.52
N GLU A 705 16.56 -3.45 -5.22
CA GLU A 705 17.38 -4.66 -5.15
C GLU A 705 17.66 -5.00 -3.69
N ASN A 706 17.71 -6.28 -3.38
CA ASN A 706 18.08 -6.77 -2.05
C ASN A 706 19.25 -7.74 -2.13
N SER A 707 20.07 -7.80 -1.08
CA SER A 707 21.21 -8.73 -1.01
C SER A 707 20.78 -10.21 -0.94
N SER A 708 19.53 -10.49 -0.58
CA SER A 708 18.97 -11.82 -0.39
C SER A 708 17.68 -12.05 -1.22
N PRO A 709 17.33 -13.30 -1.54
CA PRO A 709 16.11 -13.62 -2.30
C PRO A 709 14.84 -13.08 -1.63
N ILE A 710 13.89 -12.61 -2.44
CA ILE A 710 12.60 -12.07 -2.03
C ILE A 710 11.52 -13.14 -2.24
N GLN A 711 10.78 -13.49 -1.20
CA GLN A 711 9.66 -14.43 -1.28
C GLN A 711 8.42 -13.78 -1.92
N SER A 712 8.07 -12.59 -1.46
CA SER A 712 6.93 -11.83 -2.00
C SER A 712 7.12 -10.35 -1.74
N ALA A 713 6.67 -9.50 -2.66
CA ALA A 713 6.61 -8.07 -2.43
C ALA A 713 5.19 -7.52 -2.65
N ASN A 714 4.90 -6.39 -2.01
CA ASN A 714 3.69 -5.62 -2.22
C ASN A 714 4.00 -4.13 -2.16
N VAL A 715 3.51 -3.35 -3.13
CA VAL A 715 3.73 -1.90 -3.18
C VAL A 715 2.40 -1.18 -3.04
N LYS A 716 2.27 -0.37 -2.00
CA LYS A 716 1.15 0.55 -1.79
C LYS A 716 1.56 1.95 -2.24
N LEU A 717 0.67 2.62 -2.96
CA LEU A 717 0.85 3.98 -3.46
C LEU A 717 -0.18 4.92 -2.82
N LEU A 718 0.28 6.09 -2.38
CA LEU A 718 -0.53 7.25 -2.09
C LEU A 718 -0.35 8.26 -3.22
N LYS A 719 -1.44 8.58 -3.93
CA LYS A 719 -1.43 9.55 -5.02
C LYS A 719 -2.58 10.57 -4.88
N ALA A 720 -2.44 11.72 -5.54
CA ALA A 720 -3.54 12.68 -5.65
C ALA A 720 -4.78 12.01 -6.26
N GLN A 721 -5.96 12.32 -5.73
CA GLN A 721 -7.20 11.86 -6.34
C GLN A 721 -7.28 12.43 -7.77
N ASP A 722 -7.58 11.56 -8.74
CA ASP A 722 -7.67 11.90 -10.17
C ASP A 722 -6.37 12.48 -10.80
N GLY A 723 -5.23 12.37 -10.09
CA GLY A 723 -3.92 12.84 -10.56
C GLY A 723 -3.66 14.35 -10.41
N ASP A 724 -4.60 15.10 -9.81
CA ASP A 724 -4.48 16.56 -9.64
C ASP A 724 -3.98 16.91 -8.23
N VAL A 725 -2.69 17.21 -8.12
CA VAL A 725 -2.05 17.57 -6.85
C VAL A 725 -2.58 18.87 -6.23
N SER A 726 -3.26 19.72 -7.01
CA SER A 726 -3.88 20.95 -6.47
C SER A 726 -5.15 20.67 -5.66
N ARG A 727 -5.64 19.42 -5.64
CA ARG A 727 -6.81 18.99 -4.86
C ARG A 727 -6.44 18.51 -3.46
N ASP A 728 -7.37 18.69 -2.55
CA ASP A 728 -7.25 18.32 -1.14
C ASP A 728 -7.40 16.82 -0.83
N SER A 729 -7.60 15.99 -1.86
CA SER A 729 -7.94 14.58 -1.72
C SER A 729 -6.84 13.66 -2.26
N SER A 730 -6.77 12.47 -1.66
CA SER A 730 -5.81 11.43 -2.01
C SER A 730 -6.46 10.05 -2.12
N SER A 731 -5.87 9.21 -2.96
CA SER A 731 -6.27 7.82 -3.16
C SER A 731 -5.13 6.87 -2.78
N LEU A 732 -5.50 5.69 -2.28
CA LEU A 732 -4.59 4.58 -2.02
C LEU A 732 -4.78 3.53 -3.09
N GLN A 733 -3.69 3.02 -3.64
CA GLN A 733 -3.70 1.96 -4.66
C GLN A 733 -2.60 0.94 -4.38
N THR A 734 -2.77 -0.26 -4.91
CA THR A 734 -1.68 -1.24 -4.98
C THR A 734 -1.04 -1.10 -6.36
N ALA A 735 0.28 -0.95 -6.42
CA ALA A 735 0.99 -0.91 -7.69
C ALA A 735 1.02 -2.30 -8.31
N GLU A 736 0.99 -2.36 -9.64
CA GLU A 736 1.47 -3.54 -10.34
C GLU A 736 3.00 -3.61 -10.16
N ILE A 737 3.49 -4.80 -9.85
CA ILE A 737 4.91 -5.05 -9.59
C ILE A 737 5.40 -6.18 -10.46
N LEU A 738 6.69 -6.12 -10.79
CA LEU A 738 7.46 -7.26 -11.27
C LEU A 738 8.43 -7.66 -10.16
N GLN A 739 8.42 -8.92 -9.77
CA GLN A 739 9.32 -9.47 -8.76
C GLN A 739 10.19 -10.53 -9.43
N ALA A 740 11.50 -10.45 -9.21
CA ALA A 740 12.47 -11.36 -9.82
C ALA A 740 13.61 -11.64 -8.83
N ALA A 741 13.78 -12.89 -8.41
CA ALA A 741 14.80 -13.33 -7.45
C ALA A 741 14.93 -12.43 -6.21
N ASN A 742 15.83 -11.46 -6.24
CA ASN A 742 16.16 -10.54 -5.16
C ASN A 742 15.74 -9.08 -5.44
N SER A 743 14.92 -8.84 -6.47
CA SER A 743 14.56 -7.49 -6.92
C SER A 743 13.05 -7.31 -7.10
N VAL A 744 12.60 -6.07 -6.88
CA VAL A 744 11.22 -5.61 -7.08
C VAL A 744 11.25 -4.39 -7.98
N TYR A 745 10.44 -4.40 -9.02
CA TYR A 745 10.32 -3.33 -9.99
C TYR A 745 8.87 -2.82 -10.07
N TYR A 746 8.67 -1.51 -10.07
CA TYR A 746 7.34 -0.89 -10.19
C TYR A 746 7.40 0.55 -10.74
N SER A 747 6.27 1.03 -11.24
CA SER A 747 6.09 2.44 -11.62
C SER A 747 5.60 3.28 -10.44
N LEU A 748 6.30 4.39 -10.17
CA LEU A 748 5.93 5.38 -9.16
C LEU A 748 5.41 6.65 -9.84
N PRO A 749 4.09 6.96 -9.73
CA PRO A 749 3.50 8.13 -10.38
C PRO A 749 4.16 9.46 -9.97
N PRO A 750 4.00 10.53 -10.78
CA PRO A 750 4.41 11.88 -10.39
C PRO A 750 3.84 12.27 -9.02
N TYR A 751 4.62 12.99 -8.21
CA TYR A 751 4.13 13.60 -6.96
C TYR A 751 3.37 12.61 -6.05
N SER A 752 3.99 11.47 -5.76
CA SER A 752 3.36 10.36 -5.04
C SER A 752 4.29 9.72 -4.02
N LEU A 753 3.72 8.97 -3.07
CA LEU A 753 4.47 8.27 -2.02
C LEU A 753 4.21 6.77 -2.15
N ALA A 754 5.25 5.95 -2.04
CA ALA A 754 5.18 4.50 -2.04
C ALA A 754 5.62 3.90 -0.71
N LEU A 755 5.02 2.76 -0.37
CA LEU A 755 5.51 1.81 0.62
C LEU A 755 5.65 0.46 -0.08
N CYS A 756 6.90 0.00 -0.24
CA CYS A 756 7.21 -1.35 -0.66
C CYS A 756 7.43 -2.22 0.59
N GLU A 757 6.65 -3.29 0.74
CA GLU A 757 6.81 -4.32 1.76
C GLU A 757 7.36 -5.58 1.10
N ILE A 758 8.50 -6.07 1.58
CA ILE A 758 9.25 -7.19 0.98
C ILE A 758 9.40 -8.29 2.03
N GLN A 759 8.79 -9.44 1.78
CA GLN A 759 8.95 -10.64 2.59
C GLN A 759 10.23 -11.37 2.18
N MET A 760 11.11 -11.60 3.15
CA MET A 760 12.37 -12.33 3.02
C MET A 760 12.19 -13.81 3.29
#